data_AF-A0A9E7EW81-F1
#
_entry.id   AF-A0A9E7EW81-F1
#
_cell.length_a   1.000
_cell.length_b   1.000
_cell.length_c   1.000
_cell.angle_alpha   90.00
_cell.angle_beta   90.00
_cell.angle_gamma   90.00
#
_symmetry.space_group_name_H-M   'P 1'
#
loop_
_entity.id
_entity.type
_entity.pdbx_description
1 polymer ?
#
loop_
_entity_poly.entity_id
_entity_poly.type
_entity_poly.pdbx_seq_one_letter_code
_entity_poly.pdbx_strand_id
1 'polypeptide(L)'
;MATLGGLQPLFSFGVISDVQYADIPDGHSFSGVPRYYRHSMQVLQGAISKWNDHKKLQFSMNFGDIVDGFCPKDKSLITVQKVVKEFDRFNGPTYHMIGNHCLYNLPRSKLISLLKLPSIHGHAYYDFSPCPGYRFIVLDAYEISTIGWPQGHPNTLAAMQILEAKNPNSDKNSPNGMVGLEKRFLKFNGAVGKEQLLWLDDALKDSTKNEQKVVICCHLPLHPKAASAKALLWDYEDVLNLIHSYKCVKACFAGHDHKGGYTVDSHGIHHRVFEAALECPPESNAYGYIDVYRDRLSLIVNIWLAQSLRYHKSLTRFFSRLPPLEIASCNRIEGGGFETQRARDAYCSSNRSRVSDLPLLDPSGVLPRKSNESMRIIISTVIGIVLGYLIGISFPTVSITKLHFPSSIVSYIEDRNSGLTTQTLLNRAWDSSNRNRNNSTSNTDDYPKIYVPTNPRGAERLPPCIVVPESDFYLRRLWGNPDEDLIVQQKYLVTFTVGYEQKNNIDAAVKKFSENFTILLFHYDGRTTEWDEFEWSKRAIHVSARKQTKWWYAKRFLHPDIVARYEYIFIWDEDLGLEHFDAEEYIKLVKKHGLEISQPGLEPNNGLTWQMTKRRGDHEVHKFVEIMATVFSRDAWRCVWHMIQNDLVHGWGLDFALRKCVEPAHEKIGVVDAQWIVHQVVPSLGNQGQAEKGKAPWEGVRERCRKEWAIFQSRLSDAERAYYLSMGIAPRNSTVT
;
A
#
# COMPACT_ATOMS: atom_id res chain seq x y z
N MET A 1 -22.90 27.01 26.30
CA MET A 1 -21.47 26.86 25.95
C MET A 1 -21.19 25.39 25.67
N ALA A 2 -21.17 24.99 24.40
CA ALA A 2 -20.75 23.65 24.00
C ALA A 2 -19.34 23.77 23.42
N THR A 3 -18.35 23.27 24.17
CA THR A 3 -16.95 23.24 23.74
C THR A 3 -16.78 22.28 22.56
N LEU A 4 -16.14 22.76 21.49
CA LEU A 4 -15.55 21.96 20.42
C LEU A 4 -14.57 20.95 21.02
N GLY A 5 -15.03 19.72 21.27
CA GLY A 5 -14.22 18.65 21.85
C GLY A 5 -13.44 17.89 20.77
N GLY A 6 -12.13 18.13 20.67
CA GLY A 6 -11.23 17.16 20.07
C GLY A 6 -11.32 15.83 20.84
N LEU A 7 -11.46 14.71 20.13
CA LEU A 7 -11.58 13.37 20.73
C LEU A 7 -10.35 13.09 21.61
N GLN A 8 -10.50 13.09 22.94
CA GLN A 8 -9.44 12.68 23.87
C GLN A 8 -9.34 11.14 23.92
N PRO A 9 -8.14 10.57 24.11
CA PRO A 9 -7.98 9.13 24.35
C PRO A 9 -8.64 8.72 25.68
N LEU A 10 -9.19 7.50 25.72
CA LEU A 10 -9.70 6.86 26.94
C LEU A 10 -8.58 6.66 27.95
N PHE A 11 -7.43 6.20 27.46
CA PHE A 11 -6.17 6.09 28.20
C PHE A 11 -5.02 5.99 27.21
N SER A 12 -3.80 6.20 27.71
CA SER A 12 -2.58 6.06 26.93
C SER A 12 -1.54 5.27 27.73
N PHE A 13 -0.65 4.54 27.05
CA PHE A 13 0.39 3.76 27.72
C PHE A 13 1.69 3.67 26.91
N GLY A 14 2.84 3.59 27.60
CA GLY A 14 4.16 3.45 26.98
C GLY A 14 4.44 2.02 26.50
N VAL A 15 5.21 1.86 25.43
CA VAL A 15 5.61 0.54 24.89
C VAL A 15 7.10 0.50 24.54
N ILE A 16 7.79 -0.57 24.96
CA ILE A 16 9.18 -0.88 24.60
C ILE A 16 9.36 -2.41 24.54
N SER A 17 10.28 -2.88 23.69
CA SER A 17 10.62 -4.29 23.56
C SER A 17 12.12 -4.51 23.51
N ASP A 18 12.56 -5.69 23.94
CA ASP A 18 13.91 -6.24 23.74
C ASP A 18 15.02 -5.23 24.10
N VAL A 19 15.00 -4.77 25.36
CA VAL A 19 16.07 -3.89 25.90
C VAL A 19 17.40 -4.62 25.88
N GLN A 20 17.42 -5.89 26.27
CA GLN A 20 18.58 -6.79 26.26
C GLN A 20 19.87 -6.08 26.70
N TYR A 21 19.83 -5.38 27.83
CA TYR A 21 21.00 -4.69 28.35
C TYR A 21 22.10 -5.68 28.74
N ALA A 22 23.35 -5.37 28.38
CA ALA A 22 24.53 -6.03 28.93
C ALA A 22 25.71 -5.04 28.95
N ASP A 23 26.56 -5.14 29.98
CA ASP A 23 27.74 -4.27 30.12
C ASP A 23 28.94 -4.83 29.32
N ILE A 24 28.75 -4.97 28.02
CA ILE A 24 29.75 -5.44 27.07
C ILE A 24 29.85 -4.48 25.88
N PRO A 25 30.95 -4.49 25.11
CA PRO A 25 31.03 -3.74 23.86
C PRO A 25 29.92 -4.14 22.88
N ASP A 26 29.58 -3.23 21.98
CA ASP A 26 28.62 -3.49 20.90
C ASP A 26 29.04 -4.73 20.09
N GLY A 27 28.03 -5.49 19.66
CA GLY A 27 28.24 -6.73 18.93
C GLY A 27 27.32 -6.83 17.74
N HIS A 28 27.15 -8.05 17.25
CA HIS A 28 26.26 -8.34 16.14
C HIS A 28 25.44 -9.60 16.43
N SER A 29 24.24 -9.68 15.86
CA SER A 29 23.47 -10.91 15.80
C SER A 29 24.17 -11.94 14.90
N PHE A 30 23.71 -13.19 14.93
CA PHE A 30 24.24 -14.25 14.06
C PHE A 30 24.15 -13.89 12.57
N SER A 31 23.15 -13.10 12.17
CA SER A 31 22.98 -12.60 10.80
C SER A 31 23.70 -11.28 10.52
N GLY A 32 24.54 -10.80 11.45
CA GLY A 32 25.34 -9.58 11.29
C GLY A 32 24.61 -8.27 11.58
N VAL A 33 23.48 -8.29 12.29
CA VAL A 33 22.76 -7.05 12.67
C VAL A 33 23.41 -6.44 13.91
N PRO A 34 23.79 -5.15 13.91
CA PRO A 34 24.41 -4.50 15.08
C PRO A 34 23.53 -4.59 16.34
N ARG A 35 24.18 -4.79 17.50
CA ARG A 35 23.56 -4.89 18.82
C ARG A 35 24.28 -3.96 19.79
N TYR A 36 23.56 -2.97 20.31
CA TYR A 36 24.10 -1.89 21.13
C TYR A 36 23.81 -2.10 22.62
N TYR A 37 24.46 -3.10 23.21
CA TYR A 37 24.11 -3.63 24.54
C TYR A 37 24.12 -2.58 25.67
N ARG A 38 25.06 -1.62 25.65
CA ARG A 38 25.10 -0.55 26.65
C ARG A 38 24.13 0.57 26.32
N HIS A 39 23.99 0.90 25.04
CA HIS A 39 23.14 1.97 24.58
C HIS A 39 21.65 1.65 24.78
N SER A 40 21.24 0.38 24.77
CA SER A 40 19.86 0.01 25.02
C SER A 40 19.32 0.47 26.38
N MET A 41 20.18 0.61 27.40
CA MET A 41 19.83 1.25 28.68
C MET A 41 19.51 2.74 28.50
N GLN A 42 20.23 3.44 27.62
CA GLN A 42 19.96 4.85 27.31
C GLN A 42 18.64 4.99 26.54
N VAL A 43 18.30 4.03 25.67
CA VAL A 43 17.00 3.98 25.00
C VAL A 43 15.87 3.85 26.02
N LEU A 44 16.02 2.94 27.00
CA LEU A 44 15.06 2.80 28.10
C LEU A 44 14.94 4.08 28.95
N GLN A 45 16.07 4.69 29.31
CA GLN A 45 16.11 5.96 30.05
C GLN A 45 15.39 7.08 29.28
N GLY A 46 15.63 7.16 27.97
CA GLY A 46 14.93 8.08 27.08
C GLY A 46 13.43 7.84 27.05
N ALA A 47 13.01 6.57 26.96
CA ALA A 47 11.61 6.17 26.98
C ALA A 47 10.91 6.67 28.24
N ILE A 48 11.48 6.35 29.41
CA ILE A 48 10.90 6.70 30.71
C ILE A 48 10.85 8.21 30.90
N SER A 49 11.91 8.93 30.52
CA SER A 49 11.94 10.38 30.57
C SER A 49 10.78 10.98 29.74
N LYS A 50 10.63 10.54 28.49
CA LYS A 50 9.56 11.01 27.60
C LYS A 50 8.16 10.63 28.08
N TRP A 51 7.99 9.43 28.61
CA TRP A 51 6.72 8.97 29.15
C TRP A 51 6.31 9.76 30.39
N ASN A 52 7.25 10.08 31.27
CA ASN A 52 7.03 10.94 32.43
C ASN A 52 6.70 12.38 32.01
N ASP A 53 7.41 12.92 31.01
CA ASP A 53 7.15 14.25 30.45
C ASP A 53 5.76 14.36 29.80
N HIS A 54 5.27 13.27 29.21
CA HIS A 54 3.94 13.23 28.60
C HIS A 54 2.79 13.39 29.62
N LYS A 55 3.03 13.07 30.91
CA LYS A 55 2.12 13.24 32.07
C LYS A 55 0.73 12.55 31.98
N LYS A 56 0.40 11.91 30.87
CA LYS A 56 -0.92 11.27 30.62
C LYS A 56 -0.87 9.75 30.45
N LEU A 57 0.32 9.15 30.46
CA LEU A 57 0.43 7.70 30.31
C LEU A 57 0.07 7.02 31.63
N GLN A 58 -0.92 6.13 31.61
CA GLN A 58 -1.43 5.44 32.79
C GLN A 58 -0.55 4.27 33.23
N PHE A 59 0.12 3.62 32.27
CA PHE A 59 1.03 2.51 32.52
C PHE A 59 2.08 2.45 31.39
N SER A 60 3.09 1.59 31.55
CA SER A 60 3.98 1.19 30.47
C SER A 60 4.05 -0.32 30.33
N MET A 61 4.40 -0.82 29.16
CA MET A 61 4.56 -2.25 28.88
C MET A 61 5.94 -2.55 28.33
N ASN A 62 6.61 -3.52 28.94
CA ASN A 62 7.85 -4.12 28.46
C ASN A 62 7.57 -5.49 27.84
N PHE A 63 7.87 -5.65 26.56
CA PHE A 63 7.57 -6.85 25.77
C PHE A 63 8.58 -8.00 25.92
N GLY A 64 9.37 -8.00 26.99
CA GLY A 64 10.29 -9.10 27.32
C GLY A 64 11.75 -8.73 27.12
N ASP A 65 12.61 -9.73 27.26
CA ASP A 65 14.04 -9.62 26.95
C ASP A 65 14.75 -8.40 27.54
N ILE A 66 14.74 -8.33 28.87
CA ILE A 66 15.25 -7.19 29.64
C ILE A 66 16.79 -7.10 29.70
N VAL A 67 17.46 -8.25 29.74
CA VAL A 67 18.92 -8.39 29.87
C VAL A 67 19.40 -9.44 28.90
N ASP A 68 20.50 -9.18 28.18
CA ASP A 68 21.00 -10.09 27.15
C ASP A 68 21.57 -11.40 27.72
N GLY A 69 21.53 -12.48 26.95
CA GLY A 69 22.08 -13.77 27.30
C GLY A 69 23.60 -13.77 27.51
N PHE A 70 24.32 -12.81 26.93
CA PHE A 70 25.76 -12.59 27.14
C PHE A 70 26.09 -11.91 28.47
N CYS A 71 25.10 -11.48 29.26
CA CYS A 71 25.36 -11.07 30.63
C CYS A 71 26.00 -12.24 31.42
N PRO A 72 27.15 -12.02 32.09
CA PRO A 72 27.76 -13.03 32.95
C PRO A 72 26.75 -13.55 33.99
N LYS A 73 26.68 -14.87 34.19
CA LYS A 73 25.63 -15.51 35.00
C LYS A 73 25.69 -15.12 36.48
N ASP A 74 26.88 -14.86 36.99
CA ASP A 74 27.13 -14.31 38.32
C ASP A 74 26.59 -12.87 38.47
N LYS A 75 26.47 -12.13 37.36
CA LYS A 75 25.95 -10.75 37.32
C LYS A 75 24.49 -10.65 36.89
N SER A 76 23.86 -11.72 36.39
CA SER A 76 22.49 -11.68 35.88
C SER A 76 21.49 -11.08 36.86
N LEU A 77 21.56 -11.43 38.16
CA LEU A 77 20.65 -10.90 39.17
C LEU A 77 20.76 -9.38 39.33
N ILE A 78 21.99 -8.89 39.52
CA ILE A 78 22.24 -7.45 39.72
C ILE A 78 21.92 -6.65 38.46
N THR A 79 22.15 -7.21 37.27
CA THR A 79 21.86 -6.57 36.00
C THR A 79 20.36 -6.48 35.76
N VAL A 80 19.60 -7.55 36.03
CA VAL A 80 18.13 -7.51 35.95
C VAL A 80 17.57 -6.49 36.94
N GLN A 81 18.04 -6.49 38.19
CA GLN A 81 17.64 -5.49 39.18
C GLN A 81 17.95 -4.06 38.73
N LYS A 82 19.09 -3.84 38.06
CA LYS A 82 19.46 -2.54 37.52
C LYS A 82 18.47 -2.06 36.45
N VAL A 83 18.09 -2.92 35.50
CA VAL A 83 17.13 -2.54 34.44
C VAL A 83 15.71 -2.38 35.02
N VAL A 84 15.29 -3.23 35.94
CA VAL A 84 14.00 -3.09 36.65
C VAL A 84 13.94 -1.77 37.43
N LYS A 85 15.03 -1.40 38.11
CA LYS A 85 15.12 -0.12 38.83
C LYS A 85 14.99 1.08 37.88
N GLU A 86 15.42 0.94 36.63
CA GLU A 86 15.20 1.98 35.63
C GLU A 86 13.70 2.06 35.29
N PHE A 87 13.03 0.94 34.99
CA PHE A 87 11.55 0.90 34.80
C PHE A 87 10.77 1.47 35.99
N ASP A 88 11.22 1.25 37.22
CA ASP A 88 10.62 1.80 38.44
C ASP A 88 10.66 3.34 38.53
N ARG A 89 11.40 4.01 37.64
CA ARG A 89 11.41 5.49 37.53
C ARG A 89 10.23 6.04 36.73
N PHE A 90 9.45 5.20 36.05
CA PHE A 90 8.23 5.63 35.38
C PHE A 90 7.14 5.99 36.40
N ASN A 91 6.41 7.08 36.17
CA ASN A 91 5.36 7.60 37.05
C ASN A 91 4.04 6.83 36.88
N GLY A 92 4.09 5.50 36.98
CA GLY A 92 2.96 4.60 36.85
C GLY A 92 3.40 3.13 36.91
N PRO A 93 2.46 2.17 36.89
CA PRO A 93 2.81 0.76 36.82
C PRO A 93 3.47 0.40 35.48
N THR A 94 4.45 -0.49 35.55
CA THR A 94 5.05 -1.13 34.37
C THR A 94 4.66 -2.60 34.37
N TYR A 95 4.03 -3.04 33.29
CA TYR A 95 3.68 -4.43 33.06
C TYR A 95 4.78 -5.10 32.24
N HIS A 96 5.30 -6.21 32.76
CA HIS A 96 6.37 -6.97 32.14
C HIS A 96 5.86 -8.30 31.63
N MET A 97 6.54 -8.87 30.64
CA MET A 97 6.45 -10.28 30.28
C MET A 97 7.84 -10.88 30.19
N ILE A 98 7.91 -12.20 30.19
CA ILE A 98 9.17 -12.94 30.10
C ILE A 98 9.49 -13.22 28.63
N GLY A 99 10.72 -12.92 28.23
CA GLY A 99 11.29 -13.37 26.96
C GLY A 99 12.37 -14.45 27.15
N ASN A 100 12.90 -15.02 26.07
CA ASN A 100 13.93 -16.05 26.14
C ASN A 100 15.22 -15.56 26.82
N HIS A 101 15.67 -14.32 26.58
CA HIS A 101 16.88 -13.80 27.23
C HIS A 101 16.68 -13.59 28.73
N CYS A 102 15.45 -13.36 29.19
CA CYS A 102 15.15 -13.35 30.61
C CYS A 102 15.46 -14.74 31.23
N LEU A 103 14.98 -15.80 30.58
CA LEU A 103 15.13 -17.19 31.01
C LEU A 103 16.56 -17.74 30.84
N TYR A 104 17.37 -17.15 29.97
CA TYR A 104 18.81 -17.43 29.91
C TYR A 104 19.54 -16.94 31.16
N ASN A 105 19.02 -15.89 31.80
CA ASN A 105 19.71 -15.17 32.88
C ASN A 105 19.28 -15.63 34.27
N LEU A 106 17.98 -15.79 34.50
CA LEU A 106 17.44 -16.11 35.82
C LEU A 106 16.35 -17.19 35.72
N PRO A 107 16.17 -18.00 36.78
CA PRO A 107 15.06 -18.93 36.84
C PRO A 107 13.73 -18.17 36.90
N ARG A 108 12.70 -18.77 36.31
CA ARG A 108 11.33 -18.26 36.21
C ARG A 108 10.78 -17.72 37.54
N SER A 109 10.95 -18.46 38.63
CA SER A 109 10.49 -18.06 39.97
C SER A 109 11.10 -16.73 40.45
N LYS A 110 12.38 -16.48 40.15
CA LYS A 110 13.03 -15.20 40.48
C LYS A 110 12.53 -14.08 39.58
N LEU A 111 12.34 -14.34 38.28
CA LEU A 111 11.84 -13.34 37.33
C LEU A 111 10.43 -12.87 37.69
N ILE A 112 9.52 -13.79 38.04
CA ILE A 112 8.15 -13.45 38.46
C ILE A 112 8.17 -12.44 39.61
N SER A 113 9.03 -12.66 40.61
CA SER A 113 9.17 -11.76 41.75
C SER A 113 9.82 -10.43 41.37
N LEU A 114 10.95 -10.46 40.65
CA LEU A 114 11.71 -9.25 40.29
C LEU A 114 10.94 -8.33 39.34
N LEU A 115 10.22 -8.91 38.38
CA LEU A 115 9.39 -8.19 37.42
C LEU A 115 8.00 -7.84 37.98
N LYS A 116 7.72 -8.17 39.25
CA LYS A 116 6.46 -7.88 39.93
C LYS A 116 5.23 -8.33 39.11
N LEU A 117 5.33 -9.50 38.46
CA LEU A 117 4.25 -10.00 37.62
C LEU A 117 3.00 -10.26 38.48
N PRO A 118 1.78 -9.88 38.04
CA PRO A 118 0.51 -10.18 38.71
C PRO A 118 0.16 -11.68 38.65
N SER A 119 1.08 -12.51 39.12
CA SER A 119 1.04 -13.95 39.02
C SER A 119 -0.05 -14.53 39.90
N ILE A 120 -0.89 -15.36 39.30
CA ILE A 120 -1.78 -16.28 40.01
C ILE A 120 -1.07 -17.64 40.01
N HIS A 121 -0.93 -18.26 41.19
CA HIS A 121 -0.31 -19.60 41.36
C HIS A 121 1.11 -19.80 40.79
N GLY A 122 1.89 -18.73 40.59
CA GLY A 122 3.26 -18.83 40.09
C GLY A 122 3.36 -18.90 38.55
N HIS A 123 2.27 -18.64 37.83
CA HIS A 123 2.28 -18.46 36.38
C HIS A 123 2.84 -17.09 35.97
N ALA A 124 3.45 -17.00 34.78
CA ALA A 124 3.92 -15.72 34.24
C ALA A 124 2.95 -15.07 33.24
N TYR A 125 1.84 -15.74 32.92
CA TYR A 125 0.71 -15.17 32.20
C TYR A 125 -0.30 -14.57 33.19
N TYR A 126 -0.96 -13.50 32.78
CA TYR A 126 -1.93 -12.76 33.60
C TYR A 126 -2.75 -11.81 32.73
N ASP A 127 -3.77 -11.20 33.29
CA ASP A 127 -4.56 -10.17 32.62
C ASP A 127 -4.84 -8.99 33.55
N PHE A 128 -5.19 -7.84 32.98
CA PHE A 128 -5.60 -6.64 33.72
C PHE A 128 -6.51 -5.74 32.88
N SER A 129 -7.23 -4.84 33.55
CA SER A 129 -8.11 -3.86 32.91
C SER A 129 -7.69 -2.45 33.28
N PRO A 130 -7.10 -1.66 32.34
CA PRO A 130 -6.70 -0.29 32.64
C PRO A 130 -7.88 0.68 32.72
N CYS A 131 -8.99 0.35 32.05
CA CYS A 131 -10.24 1.09 32.12
C CYS A 131 -11.43 0.19 31.77
N PRO A 132 -12.67 0.57 32.16
CA PRO A 132 -13.87 -0.15 31.77
C PRO A 132 -13.96 -0.33 30.24
N GLY A 133 -14.29 -1.55 29.81
CA GLY A 133 -14.42 -1.90 28.39
C GLY A 133 -13.10 -2.26 27.68
N TYR A 134 -11.96 -2.29 28.38
CA TYR A 134 -10.70 -2.83 27.84
C TYR A 134 -10.08 -3.87 28.77
N ARG A 135 -9.50 -4.91 28.19
CA ARG A 135 -8.72 -5.92 28.91
C ARG A 135 -7.43 -6.23 28.15
N PHE A 136 -6.33 -6.28 28.88
CA PHE A 136 -5.04 -6.71 28.36
C PHE A 136 -4.76 -8.11 28.88
N ILE A 137 -4.44 -9.03 27.98
CA ILE A 137 -4.11 -10.41 28.32
C ILE A 137 -2.65 -10.63 27.94
N VAL A 138 -1.80 -10.90 28.93
CA VAL A 138 -0.37 -11.14 28.77
C VAL A 138 -0.11 -12.65 28.80
N LEU A 139 0.35 -13.18 27.67
CA LEU A 139 0.69 -14.59 27.51
C LEU A 139 2.14 -14.86 27.88
N ASP A 140 2.37 -16.04 28.42
CA ASP A 140 3.68 -16.63 28.62
C ASP A 140 4.02 -17.54 27.44
N ALA A 141 4.82 -17.01 26.53
CA ALA A 141 5.26 -17.69 25.31
C ALA A 141 6.24 -18.85 25.57
N TYR A 142 6.67 -19.03 26.82
CA TYR A 142 7.65 -20.02 27.26
C TYR A 142 7.10 -20.93 28.36
N GLU A 143 5.77 -21.09 28.41
CA GLU A 143 5.14 -22.08 29.30
C GLU A 143 5.58 -23.48 28.88
N ILE A 144 5.54 -23.81 27.59
CA ILE A 144 6.13 -25.00 26.99
C ILE A 144 7.41 -24.61 26.25
N SER A 145 8.55 -24.72 26.92
CA SER A 145 9.87 -24.43 26.32
C SER A 145 10.98 -25.27 26.93
N THR A 146 12.07 -25.43 26.17
CA THR A 146 13.28 -26.11 26.66
C THR A 146 14.17 -25.22 27.54
N ILE A 147 13.74 -23.97 27.76
CA ILE A 147 14.42 -22.96 28.56
C ILE A 147 13.48 -22.48 29.67
N GLY A 148 14.04 -22.04 30.80
CA GLY A 148 13.29 -21.43 31.91
C GLY A 148 12.74 -22.38 32.97
N TRP A 149 12.45 -23.63 32.61
CA TRP A 149 12.04 -24.68 33.54
C TRP A 149 13.21 -25.62 33.91
N PRO A 150 13.19 -26.27 35.09
CA PRO A 150 14.16 -27.31 35.43
C PRO A 150 14.16 -28.48 34.42
N GLN A 151 15.29 -29.17 34.26
CA GLN A 151 15.46 -30.21 33.24
C GLN A 151 14.44 -31.37 33.35
N GLY A 152 14.02 -31.72 34.56
CA GLY A 152 13.02 -32.77 34.83
C GLY A 152 11.57 -32.29 34.87
N HIS A 153 11.30 -31.00 34.61
CA HIS A 153 9.94 -30.46 34.66
C HIS A 153 9.10 -31.00 33.49
N PRO A 154 7.79 -31.32 33.69
CA PRO A 154 6.93 -31.83 32.63
C PRO A 154 6.92 -30.96 31.37
N ASN A 155 6.87 -29.63 31.53
CA ASN A 155 6.90 -28.71 30.39
C ASN A 155 8.23 -28.75 29.62
N THR A 156 9.37 -28.92 30.31
CA THR A 156 10.67 -29.09 29.65
C THR A 156 10.71 -30.39 28.85
N LEU A 157 10.22 -31.48 29.44
CA LEU A 157 10.17 -32.79 28.79
C LEU A 157 9.27 -32.75 27.54
N ALA A 158 8.08 -32.16 27.64
CA ALA A 158 7.17 -31.97 26.52
C ALA A 158 7.79 -31.08 25.42
N ALA A 159 8.43 -29.98 25.81
CA ALA A 159 9.11 -29.10 24.87
C ALA A 159 10.28 -29.78 24.15
N MET A 160 11.06 -30.61 24.86
CA MET A 160 12.14 -31.39 24.25
C MET A 160 11.58 -32.41 23.25
N GLN A 161 10.48 -33.09 23.56
CA GLN A 161 9.84 -34.02 22.62
C GLN A 161 9.39 -33.32 21.33
N ILE A 162 8.75 -32.15 21.45
CA ILE A 162 8.34 -31.34 20.30
C ILE A 162 9.57 -30.91 19.49
N LEU A 163 10.59 -30.36 20.17
CA LEU A 163 11.76 -29.81 19.50
C LEU A 163 12.62 -30.88 18.83
N GLU A 164 12.76 -32.07 19.41
CA GLU A 164 13.43 -33.20 18.78
C GLU A 164 12.66 -33.75 17.58
N ALA A 165 11.34 -33.79 17.66
CA ALA A 165 10.50 -34.25 16.54
C ALA A 165 10.48 -33.25 15.37
N LYS A 166 10.54 -31.95 15.66
CA LYS A 166 10.34 -30.89 14.67
C LYS A 166 11.63 -30.27 14.14
N ASN A 167 12.71 -30.27 14.91
CA ASN A 167 13.99 -29.70 14.51
C ASN A 167 15.06 -30.79 14.38
N PRO A 168 15.44 -31.18 13.15
CA PRO A 168 16.40 -32.27 12.90
C PRO A 168 17.84 -31.88 13.22
N ASN A 169 18.13 -30.61 13.51
CA ASN A 169 19.49 -30.15 13.75
C ASN A 169 20.00 -30.58 15.13
N SER A 170 21.31 -30.76 15.25
CA SER A 170 21.98 -30.97 16.54
C SER A 170 21.99 -29.69 17.38
N ASP A 171 22.32 -28.55 16.76
CA ASP A 171 22.07 -27.24 17.33
C ASP A 171 20.59 -26.86 17.15
N LYS A 172 19.82 -26.96 18.24
CA LYS A 172 18.39 -26.65 18.24
C LYS A 172 18.07 -25.15 18.04
N ASN A 173 19.06 -24.25 18.02
CA ASN A 173 18.87 -22.87 17.58
C ASN A 173 19.01 -22.70 16.06
N SER A 174 19.52 -23.72 15.35
CA SER A 174 19.72 -23.67 13.91
C SER A 174 18.42 -23.96 13.15
N PRO A 175 18.01 -23.08 12.21
CA PRO A 175 16.92 -23.34 11.29
C PRO A 175 17.38 -24.02 9.98
N ASN A 176 18.63 -24.47 9.90
CA ASN A 176 19.19 -25.01 8.65
C ASN A 176 18.42 -26.26 8.22
N GLY A 177 18.14 -26.36 6.91
CA GLY A 177 17.35 -27.46 6.34
C GLY A 177 15.84 -27.43 6.65
N MET A 178 15.37 -26.55 7.55
CA MET A 178 13.95 -26.39 7.85
C MET A 178 13.27 -25.50 6.81
N VAL A 179 12.00 -25.77 6.49
CA VAL A 179 11.26 -25.11 5.40
C VAL A 179 10.03 -24.36 5.93
N GLY A 180 9.74 -23.21 5.33
CA GLY A 180 8.52 -22.45 5.63
C GLY A 180 8.38 -22.07 7.11
N LEU A 181 7.17 -22.29 7.64
CA LEU A 181 6.80 -21.96 9.03
C LEU A 181 7.33 -22.96 10.06
N GLU A 182 7.82 -24.13 9.65
CA GLU A 182 8.46 -25.08 10.58
C GLU A 182 9.75 -24.49 11.16
N LYS A 183 10.34 -23.48 10.51
CA LYS A 183 11.49 -22.71 11.05
C LYS A 183 11.24 -22.10 12.42
N ARG A 184 10.01 -22.10 12.94
CA ARG A 184 9.67 -21.62 14.28
C ARG A 184 10.11 -22.57 15.39
N PHE A 185 10.33 -23.86 15.10
CA PHE A 185 10.74 -24.85 16.10
C PHE A 185 12.23 -24.73 16.44
N LEU A 186 12.58 -23.63 17.10
CA LEU A 186 13.93 -23.30 17.55
C LEU A 186 13.95 -23.21 19.08
N LYS A 187 15.08 -23.57 19.68
CA LYS A 187 15.28 -23.61 21.13
C LYS A 187 15.02 -22.26 21.83
N PHE A 188 15.23 -21.16 21.11
CA PHE A 188 14.96 -19.81 21.61
C PHE A 188 13.48 -19.37 21.54
N ASN A 189 12.59 -20.22 21.01
CA ASN A 189 11.14 -20.03 21.01
C ASN A 189 10.48 -20.99 22.03
N GLY A 190 9.15 -20.97 22.08
CA GLY A 190 8.33 -21.83 22.94
C GLY A 190 6.88 -21.85 22.47
N ALA A 191 6.02 -22.44 23.30
CA ALA A 191 4.58 -22.56 23.13
C ALA A 191 3.84 -22.09 24.39
N VAL A 192 2.57 -21.69 24.23
CA VAL A 192 1.69 -21.38 25.37
C VAL A 192 1.17 -22.64 26.07
N GLY A 193 0.93 -23.71 25.31
CA GLY A 193 0.44 -24.98 25.83
C GLY A 193 -1.04 -24.99 26.19
N LYS A 194 -1.55 -26.21 26.43
CA LYS A 194 -2.99 -26.48 26.58
C LYS A 194 -3.62 -25.81 27.81
N GLU A 195 -2.94 -25.82 28.95
CA GLU A 195 -3.49 -25.25 30.18
C GLU A 195 -3.66 -23.73 30.06
N GLN A 196 -2.68 -23.04 29.49
CA GLN A 196 -2.76 -21.60 29.23
C GLN A 196 -3.80 -21.27 28.14
N LEU A 197 -3.96 -22.11 27.11
CA LEU A 197 -5.02 -21.94 26.11
C LEU A 197 -6.42 -22.05 26.73
N LEU A 198 -6.64 -22.98 27.67
CA LEU A 198 -7.90 -23.10 28.40
C LEU A 198 -8.17 -21.85 29.26
N TRP A 199 -7.14 -21.36 29.95
CA TRP A 199 -7.24 -20.12 30.71
C TRP A 199 -7.55 -18.91 29.80
N LEU A 200 -6.89 -18.82 28.64
CA LEU A 200 -7.14 -17.77 27.64
C LEU A 200 -8.59 -17.84 27.13
N ASP A 201 -9.08 -19.04 26.82
CA ASP A 201 -10.46 -19.27 26.39
C ASP A 201 -11.46 -18.72 27.42
N ASP A 202 -11.26 -19.04 28.71
CA ASP A 202 -12.12 -18.55 29.79
C ASP A 202 -12.03 -17.03 29.98
N ALA A 203 -10.84 -16.44 29.86
CA ALA A 203 -10.66 -14.99 29.89
C ALA A 203 -11.37 -14.28 28.72
N LEU A 204 -11.38 -14.89 27.52
CA LEU A 204 -12.05 -14.35 26.34
C LEU A 204 -13.58 -14.50 26.41
N LYS A 205 -14.10 -15.60 26.97
CA LYS A 205 -15.53 -15.76 27.28
C LYS A 205 -16.00 -14.69 28.25
N ASP A 206 -15.25 -14.49 29.34
CA ASP A 206 -15.55 -13.46 30.33
C ASP A 206 -15.49 -12.06 29.72
N SER A 207 -14.46 -11.78 28.90
CA SER A 207 -14.35 -10.49 28.19
C SER A 207 -15.52 -10.25 27.24
N THR A 208 -15.99 -11.30 26.55
CA THR A 208 -17.17 -11.22 25.67
C THR A 208 -18.43 -10.92 26.46
N LYS A 209 -18.63 -11.61 27.59
CA LYS A 209 -19.78 -11.39 28.49
C LYS A 209 -19.81 -9.96 29.05
N ASN A 210 -18.65 -9.38 29.32
CA ASN A 210 -18.50 -8.02 29.86
C ASN A 210 -18.28 -6.95 28.77
N GLU A 211 -18.49 -7.28 27.49
CA GLU A 211 -18.36 -6.35 26.35
C GLU A 211 -17.00 -5.62 26.27
N GLN A 212 -15.94 -6.29 26.71
CA GLN A 212 -14.59 -5.73 26.71
C GLN A 212 -13.92 -5.87 25.34
N LYS A 213 -13.08 -4.90 24.98
CA LYS A 213 -12.12 -5.02 23.88
C LYS A 213 -10.82 -5.60 24.42
N VAL A 214 -10.34 -6.67 23.81
CA VAL A 214 -9.16 -7.39 24.28
C VAL A 214 -7.94 -7.06 23.43
N VAL A 215 -6.83 -6.76 24.10
CA VAL A 215 -5.48 -6.68 23.54
C VAL A 215 -4.66 -7.84 24.09
N ILE A 216 -4.18 -8.70 23.23
CA ILE A 216 -3.29 -9.81 23.58
C ILE A 216 -1.86 -9.32 23.50
N CYS A 217 -1.03 -9.67 24.46
CA CYS A 217 0.39 -9.30 24.54
C CYS A 217 1.19 -10.59 24.75
N CYS A 218 2.19 -10.84 23.92
CA CYS A 218 2.99 -12.06 23.96
C CYS A 218 4.40 -11.73 23.49
N HIS A 219 5.45 -12.24 24.14
CA HIS A 219 6.82 -11.96 23.68
C HIS A 219 7.03 -12.47 22.25
N LEU A 220 6.61 -13.72 21.97
CA LEU A 220 6.70 -14.33 20.64
C LEU A 220 5.54 -13.89 19.73
N PRO A 221 5.81 -13.48 18.47
CA PRO A 221 4.78 -13.14 17.50
C PRO A 221 3.79 -14.28 17.21
N LEU A 222 2.52 -13.91 17.07
CA LEU A 222 1.41 -14.85 16.85
C LEU A 222 1.01 -15.03 15.38
N HIS A 223 1.51 -14.20 14.45
CA HIS A 223 1.06 -14.23 13.06
C HIS A 223 2.23 -14.20 12.05
N PRO A 224 2.27 -15.14 11.07
CA PRO A 224 3.42 -15.32 10.16
C PRO A 224 3.65 -14.18 9.17
N LYS A 225 2.67 -13.29 8.99
CA LYS A 225 2.83 -12.06 8.19
C LYS A 225 3.35 -10.87 9.00
N ALA A 226 3.35 -10.93 10.33
CA ALA A 226 3.84 -9.86 11.19
C ALA A 226 5.28 -10.07 11.67
N ALA A 227 5.85 -11.26 11.48
CA ALA A 227 7.20 -11.63 11.89
C ALA A 227 7.82 -12.66 10.95
N SER A 228 9.13 -12.85 11.06
CA SER A 228 9.83 -13.95 10.41
C SER A 228 9.38 -15.30 10.95
N ALA A 229 9.39 -16.32 10.09
CA ALA A 229 9.04 -17.68 10.47
C ALA A 229 9.91 -18.24 11.63
N LYS A 230 11.11 -17.70 11.83
CA LYS A 230 12.03 -18.12 12.90
C LYS A 230 11.63 -17.59 14.28
N ALA A 231 10.81 -16.55 14.34
CA ALA A 231 10.42 -15.87 15.57
C ALA A 231 9.04 -16.32 16.09
N LEU A 232 8.27 -17.07 15.30
CA LEU A 232 6.89 -17.40 15.66
C LEU A 232 6.80 -18.31 16.89
N LEU A 233 5.74 -18.11 17.67
CA LEU A 233 5.30 -19.05 18.70
C LEU A 233 5.08 -20.44 18.09
N TRP A 234 5.50 -21.52 18.78
CA TRP A 234 5.41 -22.89 18.26
C TRP A 234 3.97 -23.31 17.94
N ASP A 235 3.04 -23.00 18.84
CA ASP A 235 1.61 -23.28 18.74
C ASP A 235 0.80 -22.03 18.36
N TYR A 236 1.37 -21.13 17.54
CA TYR A 236 0.67 -19.92 17.09
C TYR A 236 -0.66 -20.24 16.37
N GLU A 237 -0.74 -21.38 15.67
CA GLU A 237 -1.98 -21.81 15.04
C GLU A 237 -3.10 -22.04 16.06
N ASP A 238 -2.80 -22.69 17.19
CA ASP A 238 -3.78 -22.97 18.23
C ASP A 238 -4.25 -21.69 18.92
N VAL A 239 -3.34 -20.75 19.16
CA VAL A 239 -3.67 -19.42 19.69
C VAL A 239 -4.54 -18.64 18.70
N LEU A 240 -4.15 -18.59 17.41
CA LEU A 240 -4.93 -17.89 16.38
C LEU A 240 -6.32 -18.47 16.24
N ASN A 241 -6.44 -19.80 16.14
CA ASN A 241 -7.72 -20.49 16.03
C ASN A 241 -8.65 -20.16 17.22
N LEU A 242 -8.10 -20.13 18.43
CA LEU A 242 -8.85 -19.75 19.62
C LEU A 242 -9.33 -18.30 19.54
N ILE A 243 -8.42 -17.34 19.31
CA ILE A 243 -8.78 -15.92 19.34
C ILE A 243 -9.71 -15.52 18.18
N HIS A 244 -9.64 -16.20 17.04
CA HIS A 244 -10.54 -15.98 15.89
C HIS A 244 -11.99 -16.35 16.19
N SER A 245 -12.24 -17.20 17.19
CA SER A 245 -13.60 -17.49 17.65
C SER A 245 -14.23 -16.36 18.48
N TYR A 246 -13.44 -15.35 18.88
CA TYR A 246 -13.88 -14.26 19.76
C TYR A 246 -13.78 -12.88 19.10
N LYS A 247 -14.93 -12.23 18.89
CA LYS A 247 -15.01 -10.86 18.34
C LYS A 247 -14.40 -9.79 19.25
N CYS A 248 -14.22 -10.08 20.54
CA CYS A 248 -13.71 -9.13 21.52
C CYS A 248 -12.23 -8.78 21.31
N VAL A 249 -11.45 -9.67 20.68
CA VAL A 249 -10.02 -9.46 20.40
C VAL A 249 -9.84 -8.45 19.26
N LYS A 250 -9.02 -7.41 19.51
CA LYS A 250 -8.78 -6.32 18.55
C LYS A 250 -7.34 -6.22 18.08
N ALA A 251 -6.40 -6.56 18.97
CA ALA A 251 -4.98 -6.50 18.65
C ALA A 251 -4.17 -7.54 19.41
N CYS A 252 -3.07 -7.95 18.81
CA CYS A 252 -2.02 -8.80 19.34
C CYS A 252 -0.68 -8.05 19.23
N PHE A 253 0.00 -7.86 20.34
CA PHE A 253 1.27 -7.15 20.43
C PHE A 253 2.39 -8.10 20.84
N ALA A 254 3.55 -7.95 20.21
CA ALA A 254 4.71 -8.79 20.46
C ALA A 254 6.06 -8.10 20.30
N GLY A 255 7.12 -8.78 20.72
CA GLY A 255 8.53 -8.41 20.55
C GLY A 255 9.29 -9.49 19.79
N HIS A 256 10.51 -9.81 20.24
CA HIS A 256 11.34 -10.96 19.83
C HIS A 256 11.89 -10.92 18.40
N ASP A 257 11.05 -10.63 17.39
CA ASP A 257 11.53 -10.30 16.05
C ASP A 257 11.95 -8.83 16.04
N HIS A 258 13.22 -8.59 16.34
CA HIS A 258 13.79 -7.26 16.54
C HIS A 258 13.57 -6.28 15.38
N LYS A 259 13.33 -6.80 14.17
CA LYS A 259 12.99 -5.98 13.00
C LYS A 259 11.63 -5.28 13.14
N GLY A 260 10.75 -5.82 13.99
CA GLY A 260 9.35 -5.47 14.07
C GLY A 260 8.55 -5.93 12.84
N GLY A 261 7.26 -5.65 12.87
CA GLY A 261 6.37 -5.96 11.76
C GLY A 261 4.91 -5.69 12.09
N TYR A 262 4.06 -5.74 11.06
CA TYR A 262 2.65 -5.44 11.21
C TYR A 262 1.79 -6.17 10.18
N THR A 263 0.64 -6.68 10.62
CA THR A 263 -0.38 -7.15 9.69
C THR A 263 -1.77 -7.00 10.28
N VAL A 264 -2.77 -7.09 9.42
CA VAL A 264 -4.16 -7.32 9.83
C VAL A 264 -4.58 -8.67 9.25
N ASP A 265 -5.07 -9.55 10.10
CA ASP A 265 -5.53 -10.86 9.65
C ASP A 265 -6.94 -10.80 9.03
N SER A 266 -7.41 -11.92 8.51
CA SER A 266 -8.73 -12.03 7.85
C SER A 266 -9.91 -11.76 8.78
N HIS A 267 -9.70 -11.77 10.11
CA HIS A 267 -10.73 -11.51 11.12
C HIS A 267 -10.69 -10.05 11.60
N GLY A 268 -9.82 -9.22 11.02
CA GLY A 268 -9.66 -7.82 11.41
C GLY A 268 -8.86 -7.62 12.69
N ILE A 269 -8.12 -8.64 13.16
CA ILE A 269 -7.24 -8.51 14.33
C ILE A 269 -5.89 -7.97 13.88
N HIS A 270 -5.41 -6.96 14.59
CA HIS A 270 -4.14 -6.30 14.30
C HIS A 270 -3.00 -7.05 14.99
N HIS A 271 -1.97 -7.43 14.26
CA HIS A 271 -0.77 -8.05 14.81
C HIS A 271 0.39 -7.07 14.66
N ARG A 272 0.95 -6.58 15.78
CA ARG A 272 2.07 -5.63 15.79
C ARG A 272 3.24 -6.23 16.57
N VAL A 273 4.38 -6.32 15.92
CA VAL A 273 5.66 -6.67 16.54
C VAL A 273 6.50 -5.42 16.65
N PHE A 274 6.99 -5.12 17.86
CA PHE A 274 7.78 -3.94 18.16
C PHE A 274 9.26 -4.17 17.87
N GLU A 275 9.92 -3.13 17.35
CA GLU A 275 11.35 -3.11 17.13
C GLU A 275 12.12 -3.18 18.45
N ALA A 276 13.30 -3.82 18.43
CA ALA A 276 14.12 -4.00 19.62
C ALA A 276 14.88 -2.74 20.02
N ALA A 277 14.89 -2.40 21.31
CA ALA A 277 15.77 -1.36 21.83
C ALA A 277 17.26 -1.74 21.77
N LEU A 278 17.60 -3.04 21.73
CA LEU A 278 18.97 -3.50 21.54
C LEU A 278 19.55 -3.13 20.17
N GLU A 279 18.76 -3.21 19.11
CA GLU A 279 19.23 -2.96 17.73
C GLU A 279 19.02 -1.49 17.31
N CYS A 280 18.61 -0.65 18.26
CA CYS A 280 18.45 0.79 18.09
C CYS A 280 19.83 1.47 18.09
N PRO A 281 20.25 2.13 16.99
CA PRO A 281 21.52 2.84 16.96
C PRO A 281 21.49 4.07 17.87
N PRO A 282 22.66 4.51 18.37
CA PRO A 282 22.83 5.84 18.95
C PRO A 282 22.23 6.89 18.01
N GLU A 283 21.54 7.90 18.57
CA GLU A 283 20.78 8.95 17.85
C GLU A 283 19.37 8.55 17.37
N SER A 284 18.95 7.29 17.59
CA SER A 284 17.58 6.84 17.37
C SER A 284 16.87 6.47 18.67
N ASN A 285 15.60 6.07 18.57
CA ASN A 285 14.78 5.57 19.67
C ASN A 285 13.93 4.40 19.18
N ALA A 286 13.83 3.34 19.97
CA ALA A 286 12.94 2.20 19.73
C ALA A 286 11.97 2.02 20.91
N TYR A 287 11.11 3.02 21.10
CA TYR A 287 10.00 3.02 22.05
C TYR A 287 8.90 3.96 21.54
N GLY A 288 7.70 3.81 22.10
CA GLY A 288 6.57 4.68 21.77
C GLY A 288 5.56 4.75 22.88
N TYR A 289 4.40 5.31 22.58
CA TYR A 289 3.21 5.19 23.43
C TYR A 289 1.98 5.01 22.55
N ILE A 290 0.94 4.37 23.10
CA ILE A 290 -0.30 4.10 22.39
C ILE A 290 -1.41 4.89 23.06
N ASP A 291 -2.10 5.72 22.28
CA ASP A 291 -3.36 6.33 22.65
C ASP A 291 -4.52 5.39 22.31
N VAL A 292 -5.35 5.06 23.27
CA VAL A 292 -6.51 4.18 23.08
C VAL A 292 -7.78 5.00 23.04
N TYR A 293 -8.50 4.93 21.94
CA TYR A 293 -9.80 5.56 21.72
C TYR A 293 -10.89 4.49 21.66
N ARG A 294 -12.16 4.91 21.70
CA ARG A 294 -13.31 3.99 21.61
C ARG A 294 -13.29 3.16 20.32
N ASP A 295 -12.79 3.73 19.23
CA ASP A 295 -12.85 3.22 17.86
C ASP A 295 -11.49 2.82 17.28
N ARG A 296 -10.37 3.22 17.91
CA ARG A 296 -9.01 2.95 17.41
C ARG A 296 -7.98 2.90 18.54
N LEU A 297 -6.85 2.24 18.28
CA LEU A 297 -5.61 2.44 19.02
C LEU A 297 -4.72 3.34 18.15
N SER A 298 -3.82 4.15 18.70
CA SER A 298 -2.91 4.97 17.91
C SER A 298 -1.51 4.89 18.49
N LEU A 299 -0.62 4.17 17.83
CA LEU A 299 0.79 4.09 18.20
C LEU A 299 1.52 5.36 17.76
N ILE A 300 2.00 6.14 18.72
CA ILE A 300 2.85 7.30 18.53
C ILE A 300 4.29 6.92 18.86
N VAL A 301 5.17 7.13 17.89
CA VAL A 301 6.60 6.88 18.01
C VAL A 301 7.33 8.18 17.67
N ASN A 302 8.30 8.55 18.50
CA ASN A 302 9.18 9.69 18.21
C ASN A 302 10.32 9.17 17.33
N ILE A 303 10.13 9.24 16.02
CA ILE A 303 11.05 8.71 14.99
C ILE A 303 12.28 9.62 14.86
N TRP A 304 13.50 9.10 14.96
CA TRP A 304 14.25 8.32 13.95
C TRP A 304 14.03 6.78 13.86
N LEU A 305 12.80 6.25 13.83
CA LEU A 305 12.52 5.00 13.06
C LEU A 305 12.49 5.26 11.53
N ALA A 306 13.53 5.84 10.95
CA ALA A 306 13.61 6.06 9.50
C ALA A 306 14.43 4.97 8.78
N GLN A 307 15.23 4.17 9.49
CA GLN A 307 16.07 3.14 8.84
C GLN A 307 15.43 1.74 8.77
N SER A 308 14.30 1.48 9.45
CA SER A 308 13.50 0.24 9.32
C SER A 308 12.32 0.35 8.33
N LEU A 309 11.99 1.57 7.87
CA LEU A 309 10.81 1.84 7.02
C LEU A 309 10.94 1.42 5.54
N ARG A 310 11.94 0.62 5.17
CA ARG A 310 11.89 -0.12 3.88
C ARG A 310 10.84 -1.24 3.88
N TYR A 311 10.23 -1.55 5.03
CA TYR A 311 9.24 -2.61 5.19
C TYR A 311 8.11 -2.21 6.15
N HIS A 312 7.40 -1.11 5.90
CA HIS A 312 5.96 -0.94 6.22
C HIS A 312 5.54 0.52 5.98
N LYS A 313 5.03 0.83 4.78
CA LYS A 313 4.13 1.97 4.59
C LYS A 313 2.80 1.63 5.26
N SER A 314 2.55 2.14 6.46
CA SER A 314 1.23 2.52 6.98
C SER A 314 1.28 2.60 8.51
N LEU A 315 1.53 3.79 9.06
CA LEU A 315 1.17 4.06 10.46
C LEU A 315 0.74 5.53 10.72
N THR A 316 0.44 6.32 9.67
CA THR A 316 -0.12 7.68 9.84
C THR A 316 -1.65 7.75 9.67
N ARG A 317 -2.37 6.62 9.59
CA ARG A 317 -3.85 6.59 9.65
C ARG A 317 -4.34 5.32 10.35
N PHE A 318 -4.72 5.43 11.61
CA PHE A 318 -5.53 4.41 12.28
C PHE A 318 -7.01 4.58 11.85
N PHE A 319 -7.40 3.75 10.89
CA PHE A 319 -8.74 3.38 10.37
C PHE A 319 -9.57 4.32 9.48
N SER A 320 -10.14 3.68 8.45
CA SER A 320 -11.45 3.96 7.88
C SER A 320 -12.43 2.82 8.24
N ARG A 321 -13.57 3.22 8.84
CA ARG A 321 -14.89 2.55 8.96
C ARG A 321 -14.98 1.17 9.65
N LEU A 322 -15.42 1.19 10.92
CA LEU A 322 -16.31 0.15 11.45
C LEU A 322 -17.69 0.28 10.78
N PRO A 323 -18.39 -0.81 10.42
CA PRO A 323 -19.80 -0.72 10.04
C PRO A 323 -20.62 -0.29 11.28
N PRO A 324 -21.70 0.50 11.10
CA PRO A 324 -22.57 0.84 12.21
C PRO A 324 -23.20 -0.42 12.81
N LEU A 325 -23.09 -0.57 14.13
CA LEU A 325 -23.94 -1.46 14.91
C LEU A 325 -25.37 -0.92 14.82
N GLU A 326 -26.26 -1.68 14.20
CA GLU A 326 -27.70 -1.47 14.34
C GLU A 326 -28.06 -1.62 15.82
N ILE A 327 -28.45 -0.50 16.42
CA ILE A 327 -29.17 -0.50 17.69
C ILE A 327 -30.58 -0.98 17.34
N ALA A 328 -30.81 -2.29 17.46
CA ALA A 328 -32.16 -2.83 17.50
C ALA A 328 -32.80 -2.34 18.81
N SER A 329 -33.61 -1.29 18.68
CA SER A 329 -34.52 -0.86 19.73
C SER A 329 -35.50 -1.99 20.03
N CYS A 330 -35.40 -2.52 21.24
CA CYS A 330 -36.36 -3.47 21.77
C CYS A 330 -37.64 -2.70 22.12
N ASN A 331 -38.65 -2.74 21.25
CA ASN A 331 -40.03 -2.45 21.63
C ASN A 331 -40.84 -3.74 21.58
N ARG A 332 -41.31 -4.13 22.77
CA ARG A 332 -42.27 -5.19 23.02
C ARG A 332 -43.67 -4.58 22.89
N ILE A 333 -44.61 -5.29 22.23
CA ILE A 333 -46.00 -5.57 22.63
C ILE A 333 -46.81 -6.12 21.42
N GLU A 334 -47.32 -7.36 21.60
CA GLU A 334 -48.59 -8.01 21.14
C GLU A 334 -49.00 -7.96 19.64
N GLY A 335 -49.53 -9.00 18.97
CA GLY A 335 -49.95 -10.37 19.28
C GLY A 335 -50.69 -11.00 18.06
N GLY A 336 -50.70 -12.34 17.96
CA GLY A 336 -51.54 -13.19 17.07
C GLY A 336 -51.15 -13.24 15.57
N GLY A 337 -51.17 -14.35 14.82
CA GLY A 337 -51.54 -15.75 15.01
C GLY A 337 -51.59 -16.45 13.62
N PHE A 338 -51.41 -17.78 13.59
CA PHE A 338 -51.78 -18.77 12.55
C PHE A 338 -50.97 -18.84 11.22
N GLU A 339 -50.18 -19.92 11.02
CA GLU A 339 -50.42 -21.12 10.13
C GLU A 339 -50.03 -20.86 8.64
N THR A 340 -49.44 -21.74 7.81
CA THR A 340 -48.94 -23.12 7.84
C THR A 340 -48.12 -23.40 6.56
N GLN A 341 -47.14 -24.31 6.68
CA GLN A 341 -46.72 -25.37 5.73
C GLN A 341 -46.13 -25.12 4.33
N ARG A 342 -44.87 -25.62 4.23
CA ARG A 342 -44.30 -26.63 3.29
C ARG A 342 -44.17 -26.27 1.80
N ALA A 343 -43.28 -26.86 1.00
CA ALA A 343 -42.00 -27.58 1.11
C ALA A 343 -41.64 -28.04 -0.32
N ARG A 344 -40.33 -28.01 -0.65
CA ARG A 344 -39.58 -28.97 -1.47
C ARG A 344 -39.64 -28.99 -3.03
N ASP A 345 -38.42 -28.84 -3.55
CA ASP A 345 -37.64 -29.79 -4.37
C ASP A 345 -37.94 -30.00 -5.88
N ALA A 346 -36.97 -29.52 -6.68
CA ALA A 346 -35.99 -30.29 -7.47
C ALA A 346 -36.33 -30.98 -8.82
N TYR A 347 -35.37 -30.78 -9.74
CA TYR A 347 -34.76 -31.71 -10.72
C TYR A 347 -35.20 -31.75 -12.21
N CYS A 348 -34.24 -31.35 -13.05
CA CYS A 348 -33.65 -32.04 -14.23
C CYS A 348 -34.42 -32.35 -15.54
N SER A 349 -33.87 -31.74 -16.60
CA SER A 349 -33.16 -32.40 -17.72
C SER A 349 -33.86 -32.66 -19.08
N SER A 350 -33.13 -32.20 -20.11
CA SER A 350 -32.75 -32.90 -21.35
C SER A 350 -33.63 -32.83 -22.64
N ASN A 351 -32.94 -32.36 -23.68
CA ASN A 351 -32.74 -32.94 -25.03
C ASN A 351 -33.78 -32.88 -26.17
N ARG A 352 -33.21 -32.39 -27.30
CA ARG A 352 -33.25 -32.90 -28.69
C ARG A 352 -34.42 -32.53 -29.63
N SER A 353 -34.03 -31.73 -30.65
CA SER A 353 -33.75 -32.16 -32.05
C SER A 353 -34.73 -31.81 -33.18
N ARG A 354 -34.09 -31.50 -34.34
CA ARG A 354 -34.50 -31.66 -35.75
C ARG A 354 -35.61 -30.73 -36.28
N VAL A 355 -35.75 -30.41 -37.57
CA VAL A 355 -35.02 -30.44 -38.87
C VAL A 355 -35.99 -29.75 -39.84
N SER A 356 -35.51 -29.09 -40.91
CA SER A 356 -35.98 -29.19 -42.32
C SER A 356 -35.95 -27.87 -43.14
N ASP A 357 -35.17 -27.95 -44.22
CA ASP A 357 -35.49 -27.69 -45.62
C ASP A 357 -35.48 -26.27 -46.26
N LEU A 358 -34.56 -26.18 -47.24
CA LEU A 358 -34.42 -25.33 -48.45
C LEU A 358 -35.55 -25.60 -49.50
N PRO A 359 -35.55 -25.10 -50.78
CA PRO A 359 -34.73 -24.08 -51.50
C PRO A 359 -35.55 -23.12 -52.42
N LEU A 360 -34.92 -22.22 -53.21
CA LEU A 360 -35.00 -22.13 -54.71
C LEU A 360 -34.47 -20.81 -55.34
N LEU A 361 -33.45 -20.98 -56.21
CA LEU A 361 -33.14 -20.39 -57.56
C LEU A 361 -33.00 -18.87 -57.84
N ASP A 362 -31.73 -18.45 -58.07
CA ASP A 362 -31.02 -17.92 -59.29
C ASP A 362 -31.83 -17.44 -60.55
N PRO A 363 -31.26 -16.74 -61.60
CA PRO A 363 -29.85 -16.37 -61.87
C PRO A 363 -29.55 -15.01 -62.59
N SER A 364 -28.27 -14.60 -62.60
CA SER A 364 -27.58 -14.10 -63.82
C SER A 364 -26.10 -13.83 -63.53
N GLY A 365 -25.20 -14.46 -64.30
CA GLY A 365 -23.76 -14.46 -64.03
C GLY A 365 -22.90 -13.69 -65.04
N VAL A 366 -21.60 -13.59 -64.72
CA VAL A 366 -20.48 -13.42 -65.66
C VAL A 366 -19.21 -14.03 -64.99
N LEU A 367 -18.54 -14.94 -65.70
CA LEU A 367 -17.14 -15.40 -65.51
C LEU A 367 -16.32 -14.94 -66.74
N PRO A 368 -14.97 -15.03 -66.83
CA PRO A 368 -14.01 -15.82 -66.02
C PRO A 368 -12.66 -15.11 -65.68
N ARG A 369 -11.83 -15.69 -64.78
CA ARG A 369 -10.53 -16.38 -65.07
C ARG A 369 -9.66 -16.55 -63.80
N LYS A 370 -9.16 -17.77 -63.59
CA LYS A 370 -8.29 -18.23 -62.49
C LYS A 370 -6.88 -17.63 -62.54
N SER A 371 -6.26 -17.40 -61.36
CA SER A 371 -4.80 -17.57 -61.18
C SER A 371 -4.40 -17.98 -59.74
N ASN A 372 -3.47 -18.94 -59.71
CA ASN A 372 -2.70 -19.54 -58.61
C ASN A 372 -2.60 -18.82 -57.25
N GLU A 373 -3.43 -19.22 -56.28
CA GLU A 373 -3.18 -18.91 -54.84
C GLU A 373 -2.29 -19.96 -54.16
N SER A 374 -2.33 -21.23 -54.58
CA SER A 374 -1.59 -22.32 -53.92
C SER A 374 -0.07 -22.18 -54.04
N MET A 375 0.43 -21.55 -55.10
CA MET A 375 1.87 -21.34 -55.30
C MET A 375 2.42 -20.16 -54.47
N ARG A 376 1.57 -19.19 -54.12
CA ARG A 376 1.94 -18.03 -53.28
C ARG A 376 2.14 -18.42 -51.82
N ILE A 377 1.30 -19.35 -51.32
CA ILE A 377 1.40 -19.86 -49.96
C ILE A 377 2.67 -20.70 -49.79
N ILE A 378 3.01 -21.55 -50.76
CA ILE A 378 4.24 -22.36 -50.72
C ILE A 378 5.49 -21.47 -50.81
N ILE A 379 5.51 -20.48 -51.70
CA ILE A 379 6.64 -19.55 -51.82
C ILE A 379 6.80 -18.68 -50.55
N SER A 380 5.71 -18.20 -49.95
CA SER A 380 5.79 -17.42 -48.70
C SER A 380 6.28 -18.24 -47.51
N THR A 381 5.94 -19.53 -47.47
CA THR A 381 6.37 -20.44 -46.39
C THR A 381 7.84 -20.83 -46.55
N VAL A 382 8.29 -21.07 -47.79
CA VAL A 382 9.71 -21.36 -48.08
C VAL A 382 10.57 -20.11 -47.87
N ILE A 383 10.12 -18.92 -48.28
CA ILE A 383 10.81 -17.65 -48.00
C ILE A 383 10.85 -17.41 -46.49
N GLY A 384 9.77 -17.67 -45.75
CA GLY A 384 9.75 -17.54 -44.29
C GLY A 384 10.72 -18.49 -43.57
N ILE A 385 10.84 -19.73 -44.03
CA ILE A 385 11.79 -20.71 -43.48
C ILE A 385 13.23 -20.34 -43.84
N VAL A 386 13.49 -19.87 -45.07
CA VAL A 386 14.83 -19.43 -45.50
C VAL A 386 15.23 -18.11 -44.82
N LEU A 387 14.31 -17.14 -44.63
CA LEU A 387 14.57 -15.92 -43.86
C LEU A 387 14.80 -16.26 -42.37
N GLY A 388 14.02 -17.19 -41.82
CA GLY A 388 14.19 -17.66 -40.44
C GLY A 388 15.52 -18.39 -40.22
N TYR A 389 15.96 -19.19 -41.20
CA TYR A 389 17.25 -19.89 -41.19
C TYR A 389 18.43 -18.91 -41.38
N LEU A 390 18.30 -17.91 -42.27
CA LEU A 390 19.34 -16.88 -42.49
C LEU A 390 19.45 -15.90 -41.31
N ILE A 391 18.33 -15.51 -40.68
CA ILE A 391 18.36 -14.73 -39.43
C ILE A 391 18.93 -15.59 -38.29
N GLY A 392 18.61 -16.89 -38.25
CA GLY A 392 19.14 -17.84 -37.27
C GLY A 392 20.65 -18.13 -37.39
N ILE A 393 21.25 -17.93 -38.57
CA ILE A 393 22.68 -18.18 -38.84
C ILE A 393 23.51 -16.88 -38.88
N SER A 394 22.85 -15.72 -38.96
CA SER A 394 23.53 -14.41 -38.95
C SER A 394 23.76 -13.83 -37.54
N PHE A 395 23.34 -14.53 -36.48
CA PHE A 395 23.82 -14.25 -35.13
C PHE A 395 24.99 -15.18 -34.82
N PRO A 396 26.22 -14.65 -34.64
CA PRO A 396 27.21 -15.39 -33.88
C PRO A 396 26.57 -15.73 -32.53
N THR A 397 26.70 -16.97 -32.09
CA THR A 397 26.53 -17.33 -30.70
C THR A 397 27.57 -16.55 -29.88
N VAL A 398 27.24 -15.30 -29.55
CA VAL A 398 28.04 -14.50 -28.63
C VAL A 398 27.78 -15.07 -27.25
N SER A 399 28.66 -16.00 -26.88
CA SER A 399 28.97 -16.33 -25.50
C SER A 399 29.05 -15.02 -24.72
N ILE A 400 28.26 -14.86 -23.66
CA ILE A 400 28.38 -13.73 -22.73
C ILE A 400 29.65 -13.97 -21.90
N THR A 401 30.81 -13.84 -22.54
CA THR A 401 32.08 -13.64 -21.89
C THR A 401 32.31 -12.14 -21.80
N LYS A 402 32.27 -11.62 -20.57
CA LYS A 402 32.83 -10.32 -20.14
C LYS A 402 32.35 -9.08 -20.92
N LEU A 403 31.34 -8.40 -20.37
CA LEU A 403 31.09 -6.98 -20.63
C LEU A 403 32.30 -6.16 -20.13
N HIS A 404 33.17 -5.71 -21.03
CA HIS A 404 34.16 -4.68 -20.71
C HIS A 404 33.50 -3.31 -20.82
N PHE A 405 33.34 -2.63 -19.68
CA PHE A 405 32.95 -1.22 -19.67
C PHE A 405 34.13 -0.35 -20.17
N PRO A 406 33.89 0.65 -21.03
CA PRO A 406 34.88 1.66 -21.35
C PRO A 406 35.27 2.42 -20.08
N SER A 407 36.57 2.69 -19.91
CA SER A 407 37.17 3.35 -18.74
C SER A 407 36.65 4.77 -18.46
N SER A 408 35.85 5.35 -19.36
CA SER A 408 35.34 6.72 -19.25
C SER A 408 34.09 6.87 -18.35
N ILE A 409 33.37 5.80 -18.03
CA ILE A 409 32.22 5.84 -17.09
C ILE A 409 32.69 5.63 -15.63
N VAL A 410 33.88 5.07 -15.43
CA VAL A 410 34.39 4.69 -14.09
C VAL A 410 35.09 5.86 -13.38
N SER A 411 35.53 6.90 -14.10
CA SER A 411 36.30 8.00 -13.49
C SER A 411 35.47 9.02 -12.70
N TYR A 412 34.13 8.96 -12.75
CA TYR A 412 33.29 9.94 -12.05
C TYR A 412 32.87 9.50 -10.63
N ILE A 413 33.27 8.30 -10.21
CA ILE A 413 33.07 7.80 -8.84
C ILE A 413 34.43 7.52 -8.21
N GLU A 414 35.30 8.54 -8.16
CA GLU A 414 36.36 8.62 -7.17
C GLU A 414 35.86 9.49 -6.02
N ASP A 415 35.10 8.87 -5.11
CA ASP A 415 34.89 9.47 -3.80
C ASP A 415 36.17 9.25 -2.98
N ARG A 416 36.89 10.34 -2.70
CA ARG A 416 38.23 10.36 -2.11
C ARG A 416 38.33 9.76 -0.70
N ASN A 417 37.22 9.31 -0.12
CA ASN A 417 37.16 8.81 1.27
C ASN A 417 36.60 7.39 1.44
N SER A 418 36.31 6.65 0.37
CA SER A 418 35.97 5.23 0.49
C SER A 418 37.16 4.34 0.09
N GLY A 419 37.77 3.66 1.06
CA GLY A 419 38.87 2.71 0.83
C GLY A 419 38.49 1.43 0.08
N LEU A 420 37.45 1.46 -0.76
CA LEU A 420 36.98 0.31 -1.54
C LEU A 420 36.85 0.72 -3.00
N THR A 421 37.73 0.21 -3.85
CA THR A 421 37.72 0.54 -5.28
C THR A 421 36.47 -0.05 -5.96
N THR A 422 35.90 0.68 -6.90
CA THR A 422 34.73 0.30 -7.72
C THR A 422 34.92 -1.05 -8.40
N GLN A 423 36.17 -1.39 -8.75
CA GLN A 423 36.56 -2.69 -9.29
C GLN A 423 36.32 -3.84 -8.28
N THR A 424 36.54 -3.62 -6.98
CA THR A 424 36.31 -4.63 -5.94
C THR A 424 34.82 -4.89 -5.71
N LEU A 425 33.95 -3.87 -5.85
CA LEU A 425 32.50 -4.03 -5.76
C LEU A 425 31.92 -4.79 -6.96
N LEU A 426 32.38 -4.46 -8.17
CA LEU A 426 32.00 -5.18 -9.40
C LEU A 426 32.51 -6.63 -9.38
N ASN A 427 33.75 -6.85 -8.96
CA ASN A 427 34.31 -8.19 -8.81
C ASN A 427 33.59 -8.99 -7.73
N ARG A 428 33.16 -8.39 -6.61
CA ARG A 428 32.32 -9.10 -5.61
C ARG A 428 30.94 -9.46 -6.15
N ALA A 429 30.31 -8.57 -6.92
CA ALA A 429 29.03 -8.87 -7.55
C ALA A 429 29.16 -10.03 -8.55
N TRP A 430 30.24 -10.06 -9.34
CA TRP A 430 30.52 -11.12 -10.31
C TRP A 430 31.12 -12.41 -9.72
N ASP A 431 31.87 -12.33 -8.61
CA ASP A 431 32.39 -13.50 -7.89
C ASP A 431 31.28 -14.25 -7.16
N SER A 432 30.21 -13.56 -6.73
CA SER A 432 29.00 -14.22 -6.22
C SER A 432 28.33 -15.11 -7.27
N SER A 433 28.49 -14.78 -8.56
CA SER A 433 27.98 -15.56 -9.69
C SER A 433 28.92 -16.66 -10.22
N ASN A 434 30.21 -16.69 -9.81
CA ASN A 434 31.21 -17.62 -10.37
C ASN A 434 31.81 -18.62 -9.36
N ARG A 435 31.38 -18.63 -8.10
CA ARG A 435 31.91 -19.51 -7.04
C ARG A 435 31.39 -20.96 -7.06
N ASN A 436 31.17 -21.56 -8.22
CA ASN A 436 30.94 -23.00 -8.33
C ASN A 436 31.41 -23.58 -9.69
N ARG A 437 32.72 -23.50 -9.94
CA ARG A 437 33.37 -24.42 -10.88
C ARG A 437 34.53 -25.09 -10.15
N ASN A 438 34.26 -26.28 -9.60
CA ASN A 438 35.05 -27.48 -9.88
C ASN A 438 34.41 -28.74 -9.29
N ASN A 439 34.17 -29.70 -10.20
CA ASN A 439 33.98 -31.14 -10.05
C ASN A 439 32.81 -31.69 -9.20
N SER A 440 31.63 -31.77 -9.84
CA SER A 440 30.91 -33.05 -10.00
C SER A 440 29.82 -32.89 -11.06
N THR A 441 29.64 -33.93 -11.86
CA THR A 441 28.68 -34.03 -12.97
C THR A 441 27.25 -34.17 -12.45
N SER A 442 26.44 -33.10 -12.52
CA SER A 442 24.97 -33.19 -12.48
C SER A 442 24.30 -31.91 -13.01
N ASN A 443 23.37 -32.09 -13.95
CA ASN A 443 22.33 -31.18 -14.47
C ASN A 443 22.54 -29.65 -14.37
N THR A 444 22.61 -29.04 -15.55
CA THR A 444 22.48 -27.60 -15.78
C THR A 444 21.14 -27.05 -15.27
N ASP A 445 21.23 -25.85 -14.68
CA ASP A 445 20.16 -24.89 -14.35
C ASP A 445 19.30 -25.12 -13.10
N ASP A 446 19.82 -24.81 -11.91
CA ASP A 446 18.94 -24.48 -10.77
C ASP A 446 19.49 -23.37 -9.87
N TYR A 447 19.55 -22.15 -10.43
CA TYR A 447 19.54 -20.94 -9.61
C TYR A 447 18.08 -20.61 -9.30
N PRO A 448 17.69 -20.33 -8.04
CA PRO A 448 16.31 -19.96 -7.72
C PRO A 448 15.95 -18.66 -8.44
N LYS A 449 15.17 -18.78 -9.51
CA LYS A 449 14.64 -17.64 -10.24
C LYS A 449 13.57 -16.99 -9.37
N ILE A 450 13.86 -15.78 -8.89
CA ILE A 450 12.85 -14.93 -8.23
C ILE A 450 11.83 -14.65 -9.32
N TYR A 451 10.73 -15.37 -9.30
CA TYR A 451 9.60 -15.13 -10.17
C TYR A 451 8.36 -15.11 -9.29
N VAL A 452 7.80 -13.92 -9.12
CA VAL A 452 6.63 -13.66 -8.28
C VAL A 452 5.49 -13.19 -9.17
N PRO A 453 4.52 -14.07 -9.49
CA PRO A 453 3.41 -13.75 -10.38
C PRO A 453 2.49 -12.63 -9.85
N THR A 454 2.51 -12.37 -8.54
CA THR A 454 1.70 -11.32 -7.91
C THR A 454 2.28 -9.92 -8.05
N ASN A 455 3.52 -9.78 -8.54
CA ASN A 455 4.09 -8.46 -8.80
C ASN A 455 3.45 -7.84 -10.05
N PRO A 456 3.49 -6.49 -10.20
CA PRO A 456 3.09 -5.82 -11.41
C PRO A 456 3.76 -6.42 -12.64
N ARG A 457 3.04 -6.42 -13.76
CA ARG A 457 3.54 -6.98 -15.01
C ARG A 457 4.88 -6.36 -15.40
N GLY A 458 5.89 -7.18 -15.67
CA GLY A 458 7.26 -6.76 -15.96
C GLY A 458 8.17 -6.64 -14.74
N ALA A 459 7.62 -6.71 -13.51
CA ALA A 459 8.35 -6.71 -12.25
C ALA A 459 8.33 -8.08 -11.54
N GLU A 460 7.87 -9.14 -12.20
CA GLU A 460 7.77 -10.50 -11.63
C GLU A 460 9.13 -11.03 -11.19
N ARG A 461 10.21 -10.54 -11.81
CA ARG A 461 11.57 -10.93 -11.45
C ARG A 461 12.14 -10.22 -10.21
N LEU A 462 11.41 -9.25 -9.67
CA LEU A 462 11.84 -8.47 -8.52
C LEU A 462 11.34 -9.12 -7.21
N PRO A 463 12.14 -9.10 -6.13
CA PRO A 463 11.63 -9.41 -4.80
C PRO A 463 10.45 -8.49 -4.45
N PRO A 464 9.32 -8.98 -3.90
CA PRO A 464 8.11 -8.17 -3.72
C PRO A 464 8.34 -6.89 -2.90
N CYS A 465 9.30 -6.93 -1.99
CA CYS A 465 9.54 -5.86 -1.04
C CYS A 465 10.37 -4.70 -1.58
N ILE A 466 10.91 -4.80 -2.80
CA ILE A 466 11.48 -3.65 -3.52
C ILE A 466 10.50 -3.07 -4.55
N VAL A 467 9.40 -3.77 -4.82
CA VAL A 467 8.41 -3.34 -5.79
C VAL A 467 7.59 -2.21 -5.19
N VAL A 468 7.68 -1.04 -5.81
CA VAL A 468 6.81 0.11 -5.51
C VAL A 468 5.80 0.20 -6.66
N PRO A 469 4.52 -0.14 -6.44
CA PRO A 469 3.53 -0.25 -7.52
C PRO A 469 3.03 1.11 -8.04
N GLU A 470 3.23 2.19 -7.27
CA GLU A 470 2.71 3.53 -7.56
C GLU A 470 3.79 4.60 -7.31
N SER A 471 3.79 5.64 -8.14
CA SER A 471 4.65 6.81 -8.05
C SER A 471 3.85 8.05 -7.60
N ASP A 472 4.51 9.21 -7.60
CA ASP A 472 3.91 10.53 -7.40
C ASP A 472 4.69 11.61 -8.16
N PHE A 473 4.20 12.84 -8.07
CA PHE A 473 4.84 14.04 -8.62
C PHE A 473 5.56 14.85 -7.53
N TYR A 474 5.76 14.32 -6.33
CA TYR A 474 6.37 15.12 -5.28
C TYR A 474 7.85 15.36 -5.58
N LEU A 475 8.25 16.64 -5.55
CA LEU A 475 9.63 17.04 -5.76
C LEU A 475 10.49 16.63 -4.56
N ARG A 476 11.69 16.11 -4.84
CA ARG A 476 12.66 15.65 -3.85
C ARG A 476 13.97 16.41 -4.02
N ARG A 477 14.68 16.66 -2.91
CA ARG A 477 15.98 17.35 -2.94
C ARG A 477 17.04 16.39 -3.47
N LEU A 478 18.08 16.92 -4.10
CA LEU A 478 19.20 16.13 -4.61
C LEU A 478 20.18 15.70 -3.51
N TRP A 479 20.04 16.23 -2.29
CA TRP A 479 20.90 15.99 -1.14
C TRP A 479 20.07 15.90 0.14
N GLY A 480 20.69 15.41 1.21
CA GLY A 480 20.04 15.26 2.52
C GLY A 480 19.25 13.96 2.64
N ASN A 481 18.41 13.87 3.67
CA ASN A 481 17.59 12.70 3.92
C ASN A 481 16.28 12.77 3.10
N PRO A 482 15.98 11.79 2.21
CA PRO A 482 14.76 11.78 1.41
C PRO A 482 13.44 11.80 2.22
N ASP A 483 13.49 11.39 3.49
CA ASP A 483 12.33 11.42 4.38
C ASP A 483 11.96 12.84 4.85
N GLU A 484 12.88 13.79 4.74
CA GLU A 484 12.68 15.21 5.10
C GLU A 484 12.17 16.05 3.92
N ASP A 485 12.18 15.51 2.70
CA ASP A 485 11.81 16.27 1.50
C ASP A 485 10.31 16.60 1.44
N LEU A 486 9.48 15.80 2.11
CA LEU A 486 8.01 15.84 1.99
C LEU A 486 7.32 16.21 3.31
N ILE A 487 7.61 17.42 3.82
CA ILE A 487 6.99 17.98 5.03
C ILE A 487 5.47 18.15 4.84
N VAL A 488 5.04 18.50 3.62
CA VAL A 488 3.63 18.61 3.24
C VAL A 488 3.40 17.72 2.02
N GLN A 489 2.40 16.83 2.11
CA GLN A 489 1.97 15.99 0.99
C GLN A 489 0.69 16.58 0.40
N GLN A 490 0.81 17.11 -0.81
CA GLN A 490 -0.31 17.68 -1.55
C GLN A 490 -1.37 16.61 -1.82
N LYS A 491 -2.63 16.93 -1.52
CA LYS A 491 -3.75 15.98 -1.65
C LYS A 491 -4.38 16.03 -3.03
N TYR A 492 -4.21 17.12 -3.76
CA TYR A 492 -4.89 17.39 -5.02
C TYR A 492 -3.87 17.76 -6.09
N LEU A 493 -4.21 17.50 -7.35
CA LEU A 493 -3.39 17.86 -8.51
C LEU A 493 -4.21 18.80 -9.40
N VAL A 494 -3.61 19.91 -9.82
CA VAL A 494 -4.15 20.75 -10.88
C VAL A 494 -3.18 20.82 -12.05
N THR A 495 -3.73 20.62 -13.24
CA THR A 495 -3.01 20.70 -14.50
C THR A 495 -3.63 21.75 -15.41
N PHE A 496 -2.77 22.57 -16.01
CA PHE A 496 -3.14 23.54 -17.04
C PHE A 496 -2.32 23.27 -18.30
N THR A 497 -2.96 23.33 -19.47
CA THR A 497 -2.25 23.23 -20.75
C THR A 497 -2.02 24.63 -21.29
N VAL A 498 -0.79 25.13 -21.23
CA VAL A 498 -0.51 26.56 -21.29
C VAL A 498 0.39 26.94 -22.46
N GLY A 499 0.21 28.18 -22.91
CA GLY A 499 1.17 28.93 -23.71
C GLY A 499 1.54 30.24 -23.01
N TYR A 500 2.67 30.81 -23.42
CA TYR A 500 3.25 32.01 -22.82
C TYR A 500 2.29 33.20 -22.79
N GLU A 501 1.47 33.39 -23.83
CA GLU A 501 0.53 34.52 -23.91
C GLU A 501 -0.56 34.46 -22.83
N GLN A 502 -0.79 33.29 -22.22
CA GLN A 502 -1.81 33.07 -21.19
C GLN A 502 -1.24 33.13 -19.77
N LYS A 503 0.06 33.41 -19.59
CA LYS A 503 0.74 33.36 -18.28
C LYS A 503 0.07 34.19 -17.18
N ASN A 504 -0.43 35.38 -17.52
CA ASN A 504 -1.11 36.26 -16.57
C ASN A 504 -2.47 35.70 -16.13
N ASN A 505 -3.19 35.03 -17.04
CA ASN A 505 -4.45 34.37 -16.69
C ASN A 505 -4.19 33.18 -15.76
N ILE A 506 -3.14 32.41 -16.04
CA ILE A 506 -2.73 31.29 -15.19
C ILE A 506 -2.24 31.76 -13.81
N ASP A 507 -1.50 32.87 -13.72
CA ASP A 507 -1.14 33.49 -12.43
C ASP A 507 -2.38 33.87 -11.62
N ALA A 508 -3.41 34.45 -12.26
CA ALA A 508 -4.69 34.73 -11.61
C ALA A 508 -5.40 33.44 -11.16
N ALA A 509 -5.35 32.38 -11.98
CA ALA A 509 -5.98 31.10 -11.67
C ALA A 509 -5.29 30.38 -10.50
N VAL A 510 -3.96 30.30 -10.50
CA VAL A 510 -3.15 29.60 -9.48
C VAL A 510 -3.41 30.17 -8.07
N LYS A 511 -3.70 31.47 -7.94
CA LYS A 511 -4.07 32.10 -6.66
C LYS A 511 -5.35 31.55 -6.02
N LYS A 512 -6.16 30.80 -6.77
CA LYS A 512 -7.38 30.13 -6.28
C LYS A 512 -7.13 28.72 -5.73
N PHE A 513 -5.89 28.24 -5.77
CA PHE A 513 -5.49 26.93 -5.28
C PHE A 513 -4.60 27.06 -4.05
N SER A 514 -4.88 26.27 -3.02
CA SER A 514 -4.13 26.27 -1.76
C SER A 514 -2.82 25.46 -1.89
N GLU A 515 -2.02 25.44 -0.82
CA GLU A 515 -0.81 24.60 -0.72
C GLU A 515 -1.11 23.08 -0.74
N ASN A 516 -2.39 22.67 -0.65
CA ASN A 516 -2.78 21.27 -0.81
C ASN A 516 -2.71 20.80 -2.28
N PHE A 517 -2.47 21.69 -3.23
CA PHE A 517 -2.42 21.39 -4.66
C PHE A 517 -0.98 21.30 -5.18
N THR A 518 -0.68 20.21 -5.87
CA THR A 518 0.45 20.18 -6.81
C THR A 518 0.03 20.88 -8.08
N ILE A 519 0.86 21.80 -8.58
CA ILE A 519 0.63 22.53 -9.83
C ILE A 519 1.52 21.93 -10.91
N LEU A 520 0.92 21.53 -12.02
CA LEU A 520 1.60 20.96 -13.18
C LEU A 520 1.18 21.70 -14.45
N LEU A 521 2.15 22.24 -15.17
CA LEU A 521 1.93 23.01 -16.40
C LEU A 521 2.39 22.21 -17.61
N PHE A 522 1.50 22.05 -18.59
CA PHE A 522 1.77 21.43 -19.88
C PHE A 522 2.02 22.50 -20.95
N HIS A 523 3.28 22.75 -21.28
CA HIS A 523 3.72 23.84 -22.16
C HIS A 523 3.70 23.42 -23.62
N TYR A 524 2.68 23.81 -24.36
CA TYR A 524 2.57 23.46 -25.78
C TYR A 524 3.45 24.31 -26.71
N ASP A 525 4.10 25.36 -26.20
CA ASP A 525 4.90 26.30 -26.99
C ASP A 525 6.42 26.11 -26.81
N GLY A 526 6.84 25.33 -25.82
CA GLY A 526 8.25 25.13 -25.52
C GLY A 526 8.87 26.13 -24.54
N ARG A 527 8.08 27.05 -23.94
CA ARG A 527 8.58 28.21 -23.18
C ARG A 527 8.38 28.03 -21.68
N THR A 528 9.37 27.45 -21.00
CA THR A 528 9.28 27.16 -19.55
C THR A 528 9.98 28.21 -18.69
N THR A 529 11.15 28.71 -19.10
CA THR A 529 11.99 29.60 -18.28
C THR A 529 11.36 30.98 -18.07
N GLU A 530 10.58 31.46 -19.03
CA GLU A 530 9.96 32.78 -18.91
C GLU A 530 8.86 32.85 -17.84
N TRP A 531 8.44 31.70 -17.31
CA TRP A 531 7.52 31.62 -16.18
C TRP A 531 8.20 31.80 -14.82
N ASP A 532 9.54 31.79 -14.76
CA ASP A 532 10.31 32.02 -13.53
C ASP A 532 10.10 33.42 -12.94
N GLU A 533 9.46 34.34 -13.68
CA GLU A 533 8.99 35.63 -13.16
C GLU A 533 7.98 35.46 -12.01
N PHE A 534 7.27 34.33 -11.95
CA PHE A 534 6.34 34.02 -10.87
C PHE A 534 6.99 33.07 -9.85
N GLU A 535 7.07 33.51 -8.59
CA GLU A 535 7.67 32.70 -7.51
C GLU A 535 6.97 31.36 -7.27
N TRP A 536 5.66 31.27 -7.51
CA TRP A 536 4.94 30.00 -7.43
C TRP A 536 5.34 29.05 -8.57
N SER A 537 5.72 29.57 -9.75
CA SER A 537 6.07 28.75 -10.90
C SER A 537 7.37 27.99 -10.70
N LYS A 538 8.33 28.56 -9.95
CA LYS A 538 9.58 27.88 -9.56
C LYS A 538 9.34 26.61 -8.73
N ARG A 539 8.17 26.50 -8.11
CA ARG A 539 7.74 25.33 -7.32
C ARG A 539 6.75 24.44 -8.08
N ALA A 540 6.28 24.88 -9.25
CA ALA A 540 5.41 24.10 -10.12
C ALA A 540 6.24 23.12 -10.97
N ILE A 541 5.58 22.10 -11.51
CA ILE A 541 6.19 21.14 -12.42
C ILE A 541 5.89 21.59 -13.84
N HIS A 542 6.92 21.67 -14.68
CA HIS A 542 6.80 22.07 -16.07
C HIS A 542 7.09 20.88 -16.98
N VAL A 543 6.14 20.50 -17.83
CA VAL A 543 6.34 19.48 -18.87
C VAL A 543 6.09 20.15 -20.22
N SER A 544 7.04 19.99 -21.15
CA SER A 544 7.05 20.77 -22.38
C SER A 544 7.20 19.88 -23.62
N ALA A 545 6.23 19.98 -24.52
CA ALA A 545 6.18 19.31 -25.81
C ALA A 545 5.43 20.18 -26.81
N ARG A 546 6.14 20.63 -27.85
CA ARG A 546 5.58 21.61 -28.79
C ARG A 546 4.35 21.05 -29.54
N LYS A 547 3.33 21.90 -29.68
CA LYS A 547 2.11 21.67 -30.47
C LYS A 547 1.34 20.41 -30.04
N GLN A 548 1.35 20.09 -28.75
CA GLN A 548 0.56 18.99 -28.18
C GLN A 548 -0.63 19.52 -27.38
N THR A 549 -1.75 18.81 -27.46
CA THR A 549 -3.02 19.13 -26.80
C THR A 549 -3.07 18.57 -25.37
N LYS A 550 -3.99 19.11 -24.55
CA LYS A 550 -4.23 18.67 -23.16
C LYS A 550 -4.33 17.16 -22.98
N TRP A 551 -5.15 16.50 -23.80
CA TRP A 551 -5.39 15.05 -23.69
C TRP A 551 -4.19 14.21 -24.14
N TRP A 552 -3.35 14.74 -25.04
CA TRP A 552 -2.07 14.10 -25.39
C TRP A 552 -1.14 14.05 -24.18
N TYR A 553 -1.03 15.17 -23.45
CA TYR A 553 -0.25 15.25 -22.20
C TYR A 553 -0.83 14.35 -21.12
N ALA A 554 -2.13 14.46 -20.86
CA ALA A 554 -2.79 13.68 -19.82
C ALA A 554 -2.58 12.17 -20.02
N LYS A 555 -2.68 11.67 -21.26
CA LYS A 555 -2.43 10.27 -21.57
C LYS A 555 -0.99 9.81 -21.27
N ARG A 556 0.00 10.70 -21.37
CA ARG A 556 1.43 10.36 -21.26
C ARG A 556 2.02 10.62 -19.89
N PHE A 557 1.58 11.67 -19.22
CA PHE A 557 2.19 12.12 -17.97
C PHE A 557 1.28 11.88 -16.75
N LEU A 558 -0.04 11.77 -16.92
CA LEU A 558 -0.97 11.48 -15.82
C LEU A 558 -1.33 10.00 -15.75
N HIS A 559 -0.34 9.11 -15.83
CA HIS A 559 -0.59 7.66 -15.69
C HIS A 559 -1.28 7.39 -14.33
N PRO A 560 -2.28 6.48 -14.25
CA PRO A 560 -3.03 6.24 -13.02
C PRO A 560 -2.13 5.92 -11.83
N ASP A 561 -1.10 5.10 -12.05
CA ASP A 561 -0.16 4.74 -10.99
C ASP A 561 0.81 5.89 -10.63
N ILE A 562 0.95 6.95 -11.44
CA ILE A 562 1.71 8.18 -11.08
C ILE A 562 0.84 9.13 -10.28
N VAL A 563 -0.44 9.28 -10.65
CA VAL A 563 -1.34 10.22 -9.97
C VAL A 563 -2.13 9.60 -8.83
N ALA A 564 -1.91 8.31 -8.53
CA ALA A 564 -2.60 7.54 -7.50
C ALA A 564 -2.52 8.17 -6.09
N ARG A 565 -1.57 9.08 -5.84
CA ARG A 565 -1.47 9.80 -4.55
C ARG A 565 -2.44 10.96 -4.40
N TYR A 566 -3.01 11.49 -5.48
CA TYR A 566 -3.94 12.61 -5.46
C TYR A 566 -5.38 12.13 -5.30
N GLU A 567 -6.17 12.74 -4.42
CA GLU A 567 -7.58 12.41 -4.23
C GLU A 567 -8.42 12.87 -5.43
N TYR A 568 -8.16 14.08 -5.91
CA TYR A 568 -8.80 14.69 -7.07
C TYR A 568 -7.77 15.31 -8.02
N ILE A 569 -8.05 15.21 -9.32
CA ILE A 569 -7.16 15.59 -10.42
C ILE A 569 -7.92 16.55 -11.34
N PHE A 570 -7.47 17.79 -11.42
CA PHE A 570 -8.04 18.85 -12.24
C PHE A 570 -7.28 18.91 -13.57
N ILE A 571 -8.00 18.83 -14.68
CA ILE A 571 -7.45 18.83 -16.04
C ILE A 571 -8.09 19.94 -16.84
N TRP A 572 -7.51 21.14 -16.76
CA TRP A 572 -8.14 22.39 -17.15
C TRP A 572 -7.47 23.04 -18.36
N ASP A 573 -8.28 23.74 -19.15
CA ASP A 573 -7.82 24.61 -20.22
C ASP A 573 -7.31 25.95 -19.65
N GLU A 574 -6.53 26.67 -20.44
CA GLU A 574 -5.82 27.89 -20.06
C GLU A 574 -6.64 29.19 -20.16
N ASP A 575 -7.80 29.14 -20.82
CA ASP A 575 -8.67 30.28 -21.12
C ASP A 575 -9.84 30.41 -20.13
N LEU A 576 -9.64 29.93 -18.90
CA LEU A 576 -10.64 29.97 -17.83
C LEU A 576 -10.38 31.14 -16.87
N GLY A 577 -11.42 31.94 -16.61
CA GLY A 577 -11.45 32.96 -15.57
C GLY A 577 -12.06 32.41 -14.28
N LEU A 578 -11.33 32.55 -13.16
CA LEU A 578 -11.67 31.92 -11.87
C LEU A 578 -12.08 32.95 -10.80
N GLU A 579 -12.55 34.14 -11.18
CA GLU A 579 -12.87 35.21 -10.22
C GLU A 579 -13.84 34.75 -9.12
N HIS A 580 -14.84 33.94 -9.50
CA HIS A 580 -15.90 33.43 -8.62
C HIS A 580 -15.68 31.98 -8.15
N PHE A 581 -14.47 31.47 -8.29
CA PHE A 581 -14.11 30.09 -7.94
C PHE A 581 -13.16 30.06 -6.72
N ASP A 582 -13.41 29.09 -5.83
CA ASP A 582 -12.55 28.66 -4.74
C ASP A 582 -12.37 27.14 -4.78
N ALA A 583 -11.12 26.68 -4.89
CA ALA A 583 -10.83 25.26 -5.10
C ALA A 583 -11.16 24.38 -3.86
N GLU A 584 -11.02 24.92 -2.65
CA GLU A 584 -11.29 24.16 -1.42
C GLU A 584 -12.79 24.03 -1.19
N GLU A 585 -13.56 25.11 -1.38
CA GLU A 585 -15.02 25.06 -1.33
C GLU A 585 -15.59 24.16 -2.43
N TYR A 586 -15.03 24.21 -3.64
CA TYR A 586 -15.40 23.30 -4.72
C TYR A 586 -15.20 21.82 -4.32
N ILE A 587 -14.02 21.45 -3.79
CA ILE A 587 -13.76 20.07 -3.38
C ILE A 587 -14.68 19.64 -2.23
N LYS A 588 -15.01 20.54 -1.29
CA LYS A 588 -15.99 20.26 -0.23
C LYS A 588 -17.34 19.88 -0.82
N LEU A 589 -17.83 20.60 -1.83
CA LEU A 589 -19.09 20.30 -2.51
C LEU A 589 -19.03 19.00 -3.32
N VAL A 590 -17.94 18.76 -4.05
CA VAL A 590 -17.69 17.50 -4.77
C VAL A 590 -17.76 16.31 -3.81
N LYS A 591 -17.09 16.40 -2.65
CA LYS A 591 -17.11 15.37 -1.61
C LYS A 591 -18.48 15.22 -0.95
N LYS A 592 -19.16 16.33 -0.64
CA LYS A 592 -20.52 16.36 -0.05
C LYS A 592 -21.52 15.60 -0.93
N HIS A 593 -21.43 15.79 -2.24
CA HIS A 593 -22.34 15.19 -3.22
C HIS A 593 -21.84 13.85 -3.79
N GLY A 594 -20.70 13.34 -3.31
CA GLY A 594 -20.16 12.05 -3.77
C GLY A 594 -19.78 12.05 -5.25
N LEU A 595 -19.40 13.19 -5.81
CA LEU A 595 -19.05 13.32 -7.22
C LEU A 595 -17.65 12.75 -7.48
N GLU A 596 -17.56 11.90 -8.50
CA GLU A 596 -16.32 11.25 -8.96
C GLU A 596 -15.81 11.91 -10.25
N ILE A 597 -16.72 12.46 -11.06
CA ILE A 597 -16.40 13.26 -12.24
C ILE A 597 -17.21 14.55 -12.14
N SER A 598 -16.53 15.69 -12.16
CA SER A 598 -17.18 16.97 -11.94
C SER A 598 -16.55 18.11 -12.75
N GLN A 599 -17.24 19.24 -12.80
CA GLN A 599 -16.67 20.52 -13.22
C GLN A 599 -17.36 21.67 -12.47
N PRO A 600 -16.73 22.85 -12.37
CA PRO A 600 -17.44 24.07 -11.96
C PRO A 600 -18.50 24.49 -12.99
N GLY A 601 -19.50 25.25 -12.54
CA GLY A 601 -20.50 25.86 -13.42
C GLY A 601 -19.88 26.85 -14.41
N LEU A 602 -20.42 26.97 -15.62
CA LEU A 602 -19.99 27.98 -16.59
C LEU A 602 -20.91 29.19 -16.56
N GLU A 603 -20.34 30.39 -16.57
CA GLU A 603 -21.14 31.62 -16.64
C GLU A 603 -21.99 31.68 -17.93
N PRO A 604 -23.29 32.01 -17.88
CA PRO A 604 -24.19 31.86 -19.03
C PRO A 604 -23.94 32.79 -20.23
N ASN A 605 -23.23 33.91 -20.03
CA ASN A 605 -23.32 35.09 -20.89
C ASN A 605 -22.22 35.26 -21.96
N ASN A 606 -21.22 34.38 -22.05
CA ASN A 606 -20.17 34.46 -23.08
C ASN A 606 -19.75 33.06 -23.58
N GLY A 607 -19.86 32.78 -24.89
CA GLY A 607 -19.04 31.74 -25.56
C GLY A 607 -19.71 30.47 -26.13
N LEU A 608 -18.83 29.59 -26.64
CA LEU A 608 -19.07 28.34 -27.39
C LEU A 608 -19.21 27.11 -26.46
N THR A 609 -20.10 27.17 -25.48
CA THR A 609 -20.25 26.13 -24.44
C THR A 609 -21.54 25.33 -24.62
N TRP A 610 -21.54 24.06 -24.18
CA TRP A 610 -22.76 23.26 -24.20
C TRP A 610 -23.83 23.89 -23.30
N GLN A 611 -25.07 24.05 -23.77
CA GLN A 611 -26.14 24.65 -22.96
C GLN A 611 -26.37 23.92 -21.61
N MET A 612 -26.02 22.64 -21.55
CA MET A 612 -26.13 21.81 -20.35
C MET A 612 -24.99 21.97 -19.34
N THR A 613 -23.96 22.81 -19.60
CA THR A 613 -22.89 23.15 -18.65
C THR A 613 -23.02 24.54 -18.04
N LYS A 614 -23.96 25.34 -18.56
CA LYS A 614 -24.24 26.68 -18.06
C LYS A 614 -24.83 26.63 -16.66
N ARG A 615 -24.37 27.54 -15.81
CA ARG A 615 -24.84 27.69 -14.44
C ARG A 615 -26.35 27.81 -14.40
N ARG A 616 -26.98 27.00 -13.56
CA ARG A 616 -28.42 27.08 -13.26
C ARG A 616 -28.59 27.76 -11.91
N GLY A 617 -29.10 29.00 -11.90
CA GLY A 617 -29.18 29.82 -10.69
C GLY A 617 -30.11 29.26 -9.59
N ASP A 618 -30.86 28.21 -9.89
CA ASP A 618 -31.85 27.55 -9.05
C ASP A 618 -31.41 26.18 -8.48
N HIS A 619 -30.21 25.68 -8.83
CA HIS A 619 -29.69 24.37 -8.39
C HIS A 619 -28.25 24.47 -7.83
N GLU A 620 -27.87 23.59 -6.89
CA GLU A 620 -26.50 23.50 -6.35
C GLU A 620 -25.58 22.67 -7.26
N VAL A 621 -26.16 21.67 -7.95
CA VAL A 621 -25.47 20.78 -8.90
C VAL A 621 -26.42 20.35 -10.05
N HIS A 622 -25.93 20.27 -11.30
CA HIS A 622 -26.68 19.68 -12.43
C HIS A 622 -25.83 18.71 -13.28
N LYS A 623 -26.45 17.95 -14.20
CA LYS A 623 -25.89 16.68 -14.71
C LYS A 623 -25.32 16.76 -16.15
N PHE A 624 -24.06 17.16 -16.28
CA PHE A 624 -23.17 16.91 -17.44
C PHE A 624 -21.75 17.36 -17.07
N VAL A 625 -20.70 16.90 -17.74
CA VAL A 625 -19.33 17.42 -17.55
C VAL A 625 -18.67 17.54 -18.91
N GLU A 626 -18.21 18.74 -19.25
CA GLU A 626 -17.48 19.04 -20.48
C GLU A 626 -15.98 18.90 -20.25
N ILE A 627 -15.26 18.50 -21.30
CA ILE A 627 -13.83 18.21 -21.24
C ILE A 627 -12.95 19.42 -20.88
N MET A 628 -13.46 20.64 -20.87
CA MET A 628 -12.71 21.90 -20.69
C MET A 628 -12.19 22.06 -19.25
N ALA A 629 -13.04 21.87 -18.24
CA ALA A 629 -12.73 22.13 -16.83
C ALA A 629 -12.96 20.90 -15.93
N THR A 630 -12.61 19.72 -16.44
CA THR A 630 -12.89 18.45 -15.75
C THR A 630 -12.07 18.26 -14.49
N VAL A 631 -12.72 17.66 -13.48
CA VAL A 631 -12.12 17.19 -12.24
C VAL A 631 -12.52 15.74 -12.03
N PHE A 632 -11.52 14.87 -11.86
CA PHE A 632 -11.71 13.44 -11.65
C PHE A 632 -11.25 13.05 -10.25
N SER A 633 -11.96 12.13 -9.60
CA SER A 633 -11.37 11.34 -8.52
C SER A 633 -10.27 10.44 -9.10
N ARG A 634 -9.39 9.93 -8.23
CA ARG A 634 -8.37 8.94 -8.64
C ARG A 634 -8.97 7.70 -9.30
N ASP A 635 -10.12 7.24 -8.81
CA ASP A 635 -10.74 5.99 -9.26
C ASP A 635 -11.39 6.18 -10.63
N ALA A 636 -12.12 7.28 -10.82
CA ALA A 636 -12.66 7.64 -12.12
C ALA A 636 -11.54 7.90 -13.14
N TRP A 637 -10.47 8.60 -12.74
CA TRP A 637 -9.33 8.86 -13.62
C TRP A 637 -8.66 7.58 -14.11
N ARG A 638 -8.52 6.56 -13.24
CA ARG A 638 -7.94 5.26 -13.64
C ARG A 638 -8.68 4.65 -14.83
N CYS A 639 -10.01 4.73 -14.85
CA CYS A 639 -10.81 4.29 -16.00
C CYS A 639 -10.67 5.24 -17.21
N VAL A 640 -10.83 6.55 -17.00
CA VAL A 640 -10.78 7.56 -18.08
C VAL A 640 -9.43 7.54 -18.80
N TRP A 641 -8.33 7.36 -18.07
CA TRP A 641 -7.01 7.25 -18.67
C TRP A 641 -6.90 6.09 -19.67
N HIS A 642 -7.51 4.94 -19.38
CA HIS A 642 -7.55 3.80 -20.30
C HIS A 642 -8.49 4.02 -21.48
N MET A 643 -9.50 4.88 -21.33
CA MET A 643 -10.40 5.28 -22.41
C MET A 643 -9.70 6.16 -23.46
N ILE A 644 -8.78 7.04 -23.03
CA ILE A 644 -8.05 7.94 -23.94
C ILE A 644 -7.14 7.12 -24.89
N GLN A 645 -7.33 7.35 -26.19
CA GLN A 645 -6.61 6.65 -27.27
C GLN A 645 -5.24 7.31 -27.54
N ASN A 646 -4.19 6.52 -27.77
CA ASN A 646 -2.83 7.03 -27.91
C ASN A 646 -2.60 7.91 -29.16
N ASP A 647 -3.35 7.65 -30.24
CA ASP A 647 -3.25 8.28 -31.56
C ASP A 647 -4.25 9.44 -31.79
N LEU A 648 -5.20 9.62 -30.86
CA LEU A 648 -6.17 10.73 -30.89
C LEU A 648 -5.77 11.74 -29.84
N VAL A 649 -5.52 12.99 -30.24
CA VAL A 649 -4.87 13.97 -29.38
C VAL A 649 -5.87 14.98 -28.82
N HIS A 650 -6.97 15.28 -29.50
CA HIS A 650 -7.87 16.38 -29.12
C HIS A 650 -8.87 16.03 -28.01
N GLY A 651 -9.17 14.74 -27.82
CA GLY A 651 -10.11 14.27 -26.79
C GLY A 651 -11.59 14.60 -27.02
N TRP A 652 -11.96 15.15 -28.19
CA TRP A 652 -13.37 15.39 -28.55
C TRP A 652 -14.17 14.08 -28.54
N GLY A 653 -15.31 14.09 -27.84
CA GLY A 653 -16.18 12.93 -27.68
C GLY A 653 -16.02 12.19 -26.36
N LEU A 654 -14.96 12.47 -25.59
CA LEU A 654 -14.75 11.84 -24.27
C LEU A 654 -15.87 12.20 -23.29
N ASP A 655 -16.35 13.45 -23.32
CA ASP A 655 -17.48 13.99 -22.56
C ASP A 655 -18.73 13.09 -22.61
N PHE A 656 -19.04 12.52 -23.78
CA PHE A 656 -20.18 11.61 -23.94
C PHE A 656 -19.94 10.19 -23.39
N ALA A 657 -18.67 9.83 -23.18
CA ALA A 657 -18.24 8.52 -22.72
C ALA A 657 -17.87 8.47 -21.22
N LEU A 658 -17.60 9.62 -20.58
CA LEU A 658 -17.16 9.69 -19.17
C LEU A 658 -18.07 8.92 -18.20
N ARG A 659 -19.39 8.90 -18.45
CA ARG A 659 -20.38 8.12 -17.67
C ARG A 659 -20.07 6.63 -17.56
N LYS A 660 -19.29 6.07 -18.47
CA LYS A 660 -18.90 4.64 -18.44
C LYS A 660 -17.87 4.32 -17.36
N CYS A 661 -17.24 5.35 -16.78
CA CYS A 661 -16.19 5.20 -15.78
C CYS A 661 -16.68 5.32 -14.33
N VAL A 662 -18.00 5.44 -14.12
CA VAL A 662 -18.59 5.62 -12.78
C VAL A 662 -19.97 4.95 -12.70
N GLU A 663 -20.29 4.36 -11.54
CA GLU A 663 -21.57 3.67 -11.31
C GLU A 663 -22.12 4.01 -9.91
N PRO A 664 -23.38 4.47 -9.77
CA PRO A 664 -24.28 4.90 -10.85
C PRO A 664 -23.92 6.29 -11.39
N ALA A 665 -23.78 6.40 -12.71
CA ALA A 665 -23.28 7.63 -13.34
C ALA A 665 -24.14 8.89 -13.07
N HIS A 666 -25.45 8.72 -12.94
CA HIS A 666 -26.39 9.83 -12.76
C HIS A 666 -26.37 10.44 -11.35
N GLU A 667 -25.66 9.84 -10.41
CA GLU A 667 -25.44 10.34 -9.05
C GLU A 667 -24.01 10.86 -8.87
N LYS A 668 -23.05 10.30 -9.62
CA LYS A 668 -21.61 10.54 -9.43
C LYS A 668 -20.99 11.54 -10.42
N ILE A 669 -21.77 12.03 -11.39
CA ILE A 669 -21.35 13.05 -12.36
C ILE A 669 -22.16 14.33 -12.15
N GLY A 670 -21.48 15.47 -12.03
CA GLY A 670 -22.17 16.75 -11.88
C GLY A 670 -21.33 18.01 -12.08
N VAL A 671 -22.02 19.08 -12.49
CA VAL A 671 -21.55 20.47 -12.51
C VAL A 671 -21.85 21.09 -11.15
N VAL A 672 -20.85 21.67 -10.48
CA VAL A 672 -21.04 22.38 -9.21
C VAL A 672 -21.40 23.84 -9.49
N ASP A 673 -22.69 24.19 -9.48
CA ASP A 673 -23.17 25.53 -9.85
C ASP A 673 -22.78 26.63 -8.84
N ALA A 674 -22.61 26.24 -7.58
CA ALA A 674 -22.23 27.16 -6.50
C ALA A 674 -20.79 27.69 -6.63
N GLN A 675 -19.98 27.10 -7.51
CA GLN A 675 -18.61 27.49 -7.81
C GLN A 675 -18.46 27.56 -9.32
N TRP A 676 -18.36 28.77 -9.88
CA TRP A 676 -18.41 28.95 -11.33
C TRP A 676 -17.17 29.66 -11.88
N ILE A 677 -16.92 29.40 -13.15
CA ILE A 677 -15.82 29.95 -13.94
C ILE A 677 -16.36 30.60 -15.22
N VAL A 678 -15.52 31.41 -15.85
CA VAL A 678 -15.83 32.15 -17.08
C VAL A 678 -14.96 31.62 -18.22
N HIS A 679 -15.56 31.31 -19.37
CA HIS A 679 -14.80 30.96 -20.57
C HIS A 679 -14.40 32.25 -21.30
N GLN A 680 -13.10 32.56 -21.33
CA GLN A 680 -12.58 33.81 -21.90
C GLN A 680 -12.36 33.74 -23.42
N VAL A 681 -12.41 32.53 -24.02
CA VAL A 681 -12.24 32.31 -25.47
C VAL A 681 -10.92 32.89 -25.99
N VAL A 682 -9.84 32.77 -25.21
CA VAL A 682 -8.51 33.24 -25.61
C VAL A 682 -7.94 32.32 -26.69
N PRO A 683 -7.43 32.83 -27.83
CA PRO A 683 -6.89 31.99 -28.89
C PRO A 683 -5.77 31.06 -28.41
N SER A 684 -5.99 29.75 -28.58
CA SER A 684 -5.09 28.69 -28.13
C SER A 684 -4.47 27.93 -29.32
N LEU A 685 -4.18 26.63 -29.12
CA LEU A 685 -3.61 25.69 -30.09
C LEU A 685 -4.29 25.64 -31.47
N GLY A 686 -5.52 26.15 -31.62
CA GLY A 686 -6.20 26.22 -32.91
C GLY A 686 -5.35 26.84 -34.03
N ASN A 687 -4.60 27.91 -33.73
CA ASN A 687 -3.77 28.58 -34.73
C ASN A 687 -2.40 27.90 -34.99
N GLN A 688 -2.08 26.81 -34.29
CA GLN A 688 -0.80 26.09 -34.42
C GLN A 688 -0.76 25.08 -35.59
N GLY A 689 -1.88 24.93 -36.31
CA GLY A 689 -2.00 24.11 -37.52
C GLY A 689 -1.21 24.65 -38.72
N GLN A 690 -1.40 24.04 -39.89
CA GLN A 690 -0.84 24.51 -41.15
C GLN A 690 -1.95 25.12 -42.01
N ALA A 691 -1.65 26.24 -42.68
CA ALA A 691 -2.53 26.76 -43.71
C ALA A 691 -2.36 25.89 -44.96
N GLU A 692 -3.45 25.31 -45.45
CA GLU A 692 -3.46 24.51 -46.67
C GLU A 692 -4.57 24.98 -47.60
N LYS A 693 -4.26 25.15 -48.89
CA LYS A 693 -5.23 25.47 -49.95
C LYS A 693 -6.13 26.67 -49.64
N GLY A 694 -5.59 27.72 -49.02
CA GLY A 694 -6.32 28.94 -48.67
C GLY A 694 -7.15 28.87 -47.38
N LYS A 695 -7.18 27.72 -46.69
CA LYS A 695 -7.80 27.58 -45.37
C LYS A 695 -6.88 28.14 -44.27
N ALA A 696 -7.47 28.77 -43.27
CA ALA A 696 -6.74 29.23 -42.10
C ALA A 696 -6.28 28.04 -41.24
N PRO A 697 -5.14 28.14 -40.52
CA PRO A 697 -4.61 27.04 -39.69
C PRO A 697 -5.62 26.39 -38.73
N TRP A 698 -6.50 27.19 -38.12
CA TRP A 698 -7.52 26.72 -37.19
C TRP A 698 -8.61 25.87 -37.83
N GLU A 699 -8.87 26.06 -39.13
CA GLU A 699 -9.85 25.23 -39.86
C GLU A 699 -9.35 23.80 -40.01
N GLY A 700 -8.05 23.63 -40.32
CA GLY A 700 -7.41 22.31 -40.40
C GLY A 700 -7.39 21.60 -39.06
N VAL A 701 -7.10 22.31 -37.96
CA VAL A 701 -7.17 21.76 -36.60
C VAL A 701 -8.59 21.33 -36.26
N ARG A 702 -9.61 22.15 -36.56
CA ARG A 702 -11.01 21.83 -36.30
C ARG A 702 -11.52 20.67 -37.15
N GLU A 703 -11.07 20.55 -38.40
CA GLU A 703 -11.33 19.39 -39.25
C GLU A 703 -10.75 18.11 -38.64
N ARG A 704 -9.51 18.17 -38.14
CA ARG A 704 -8.89 17.06 -37.42
C ARG A 704 -9.65 16.69 -36.14
N CYS A 705 -10.11 17.67 -35.35
CA CYS A 705 -10.93 17.43 -34.16
C CYS A 705 -12.18 16.60 -34.47
N ARG A 706 -12.95 17.01 -35.49
CA ARG A 706 -14.16 16.29 -35.92
C ARG A 706 -13.84 14.87 -36.40
N LYS A 707 -12.75 14.71 -37.16
CA LYS A 707 -12.31 13.40 -37.65
C LYS A 707 -11.93 12.46 -36.50
N GLU A 708 -11.17 12.95 -35.51
CA GLU A 708 -10.80 12.16 -34.34
C GLU A 708 -12.02 11.77 -33.50
N TRP A 709 -12.98 12.69 -33.33
CA TRP A 709 -14.23 12.39 -32.64
C TRP A 709 -15.01 11.24 -33.30
N ALA A 710 -15.17 11.28 -34.63
CA ALA A 710 -15.83 10.22 -35.38
C ALA A 710 -15.10 8.87 -35.24
N ILE A 711 -13.76 8.89 -35.29
CA ILE A 711 -12.94 7.68 -35.09
C ILE A 711 -13.15 7.13 -33.67
N PHE A 712 -13.12 7.97 -32.64
CA PHE A 712 -13.34 7.55 -31.26
C PHE A 712 -14.72 6.92 -31.06
N GLN A 713 -15.77 7.58 -31.56
CA GLN A 713 -17.13 7.06 -31.49
C GLN A 713 -17.26 5.68 -32.15
N SER A 714 -16.73 5.51 -33.38
CA SER A 714 -16.72 4.21 -34.07
C SER A 714 -16.00 3.14 -33.26
N ARG A 715 -14.80 3.44 -32.75
CA ARG A 715 -14.02 2.49 -31.93
C ARG A 715 -14.78 2.05 -30.69
N LEU A 716 -15.40 2.99 -29.99
CA LEU A 716 -16.16 2.70 -28.78
C LEU A 716 -17.39 1.84 -29.09
N SER A 717 -18.17 2.20 -30.12
CA SER A 717 -19.35 1.42 -30.51
C SER A 717 -18.99 0.01 -31.00
N ASP A 718 -17.90 -0.12 -31.75
CA ASP A 718 -17.44 -1.41 -32.27
C ASP A 718 -16.95 -2.32 -31.15
N ALA A 719 -16.18 -1.77 -30.20
CA ALA A 719 -15.72 -2.51 -29.02
C ALA A 719 -16.89 -2.97 -28.13
N GLU A 720 -17.89 -2.12 -27.91
CA GLU A 720 -19.09 -2.49 -27.15
C GLU A 720 -19.90 -3.58 -27.83
N ARG A 721 -20.12 -3.44 -29.13
CA ARG A 721 -20.80 -4.45 -29.92
C ARG A 721 -20.08 -5.80 -29.85
N ALA A 722 -18.75 -5.80 -30.00
CA ALA A 722 -17.93 -7.01 -29.89
C ALA A 722 -18.02 -7.64 -28.48
N TYR A 723 -17.99 -6.81 -27.43
CA TYR A 723 -18.13 -7.27 -26.05
C TYR A 723 -19.50 -7.92 -25.78
N TYR A 724 -20.60 -7.27 -26.15
CA TYR A 724 -21.94 -7.83 -25.96
C TYR A 724 -22.13 -9.14 -26.74
N LEU A 725 -21.64 -9.21 -27.97
CA LEU A 725 -21.63 -10.45 -28.75
C LEU A 725 -20.85 -11.57 -28.04
N SER A 726 -19.69 -11.25 -27.44
CA SER A 726 -18.90 -12.23 -26.68
C SER A 726 -19.60 -12.75 -25.42
N MET A 727 -20.52 -11.96 -24.87
CA MET A 727 -21.36 -12.32 -23.71
C MET A 727 -22.67 -13.03 -24.12
N GLY A 728 -22.88 -13.30 -25.42
CA GLY A 728 -24.11 -13.90 -25.95
C GLY A 728 -25.32 -12.96 -25.91
N ILE A 729 -25.10 -11.66 -25.70
CA ILE A 729 -26.15 -10.64 -25.70
C ILE A 729 -26.24 -10.07 -27.11
N ALA A 730 -27.39 -10.26 -27.77
CA ALA A 730 -27.64 -9.64 -29.06
C ALA A 730 -27.56 -8.11 -28.89
N PRO A 731 -26.66 -7.41 -29.61
CA PRO A 731 -26.61 -5.96 -29.59
C PRO A 731 -27.99 -5.44 -30.01
N ARG A 732 -28.58 -4.52 -29.23
CA ARG A 732 -29.79 -3.84 -29.71
C ARG A 732 -29.46 -3.18 -31.04
N ASN A 733 -30.20 -3.52 -32.10
CA ASN A 733 -30.17 -2.77 -33.35
C ASN A 733 -30.51 -1.32 -33.02
N SER A 734 -29.49 -0.48 -32.90
CA SER A 734 -29.65 0.97 -32.84
C SER A 734 -29.75 1.47 -34.28
N THR A 735 -30.87 1.17 -34.92
CA THR A 735 -31.45 2.12 -35.86
C THR A 735 -32.16 3.18 -35.02
N VAL A 736 -31.75 4.44 -35.19
CA VAL A 736 -32.58 5.65 -35.39
C VAL A 736 -31.69 6.88 -35.16
N THR A 737 -31.36 7.50 -36.29
CA THR A 737 -31.04 8.92 -36.60
C THR A 737 -30.37 9.82 -35.57
#